data_AF-A0A933IA25-F1
#
_entry.id   AF-A0A933IA25-F1
#
_cell.length_a   1.000
_cell.length_b   1.000
_cell.length_c   1.000
_cell.angle_alpha   90.00
_cell.angle_beta   90.00
_cell.angle_gamma   90.00
#
_symmetry.space_group_name_H-M   'P 1'
#
loop_
_entity.id
_entity.type
_entity.pdbx_description
1 polymer ?
#
loop_
_entity_poly.entity_id
_entity_poly.type
_entity_poly.pdbx_seq_one_letter_code
_entity_poly.pdbx_strand_id
1 'polypeptide(L)'
;MADISVQIAELEKQAALAGRYFGKLEEAWGRSAEARNLLKGLENYLNENQINAGFLKIFSEGPEPGVIYVELPRGARDFHGQAAQLLLDCCLAEFTGGGEGSWSKWREFGQNIYYGIIEELYSNFVSSKAHLALVFELSYRQLMLEAAQVWWDGQSEQALRLRPAIDRRLGLEITGLLKPLRQKVLSPKRVGTGMLDNLTDRSWDAPIGPEGGQAKEMSFLLWEHNLNPWLFTRIFYLLYTDQIKAEEELLWEKINSANVTKPEEIISLITEKLPQASELAVKEIQKLVIKKSLELETRVNTELLEMQKYSARIKKQTQDLVMQNNAEMNKAVDGKFSSESLITLSAKVSDSLVQFQRGLFSQLWHLGDLERKERNLQGYLEKTRYLQKMPSKELLAMLTSKAQDPSLNLQQHLTQFKLYSLHIDNKWEEWSQKHSQELMELFYQAVNLAQGRVGPLERDFPKRNPKDPQYQKVKQELEEAQNDLKALEGLVEERGGGRLYHVERIITGYRSFLKETAEPLIFCRRLSQLVKLWPPLLVKDPPLMRQQELFDEVRYLNESLKNTSRHCIMAAQGKVCSLPQLVGEHTRELRSRLLKRYGRNIAVMMYDIRGSSFMSAKLNQAEREREIKNKLGYLIAQVIKQHGGMLIKDTGDGGLAWFGENGPELYEKCYKEMAGAKGMRIRHSIAAGAELNLLPSAESSRLAADCACQMLKTAERFIQDNFSNYREWFKEAKEREILHQGTNYAVLPPEFKALFRLGVGICSGEPGREVSLSFNAAGDLDLCGTLVNDASLLTAGRDPMRSVVMLDQGACFNLLLNSERFEPVYQKEFVAGNISGPEAWEKSLWEAYGLAGAVLPDGHYHFPAADFEIMRVGLKTAIKSENEKSQSLKFGSVSGSLAVGDEGSLYQMEDRAEVKLVYELKPNL
;
A
#
# COMPACT_ATOMS: atom_id res chain seq x y z
N MET A 1 -22.97 28.43 -10.89
CA MET A 1 -21.57 28.90 -10.97
C MET A 1 -21.17 28.83 -12.45
N ALA A 2 -19.94 29.17 -12.83
CA ALA A 2 -19.54 29.16 -14.25
C ALA A 2 -19.22 27.72 -14.71
N ASP A 3 -19.65 27.33 -15.90
CA ASP A 3 -19.29 26.05 -16.51
C ASP A 3 -17.77 25.99 -16.77
N ILE A 4 -17.17 24.82 -16.55
CA ILE A 4 -15.72 24.62 -16.77
C ILE A 4 -15.51 24.10 -18.20
N SER A 5 -14.78 24.86 -19.02
CA SER A 5 -14.35 24.42 -20.36
C SER A 5 -13.13 23.51 -20.26
N VAL A 6 -13.20 22.28 -20.80
CA VAL A 6 -12.08 21.34 -20.76
C VAL A 6 -12.02 20.47 -22.02
N GLN A 7 -10.81 20.17 -22.49
CA GLN A 7 -10.61 19.19 -23.57
C GLN A 7 -10.98 17.79 -23.09
N ILE A 8 -11.63 16.98 -23.92
CA ILE A 8 -12.10 15.63 -23.56
C ILE A 8 -10.98 14.77 -22.94
N ALA A 9 -9.81 14.78 -23.56
CA ALA A 9 -8.72 13.95 -23.11
C ALA A 9 -8.12 14.45 -21.78
N GLU A 10 -8.17 15.76 -21.52
CA GLU A 10 -7.81 16.34 -20.22
C GLU A 10 -8.86 16.00 -19.14
N LEU A 11 -10.15 15.96 -19.51
CA LEU A 11 -11.22 15.52 -18.61
C LEU A 11 -10.99 14.08 -18.12
N GLU A 12 -10.66 13.16 -19.02
CA GLU A 12 -10.34 11.76 -18.69
C GLU A 12 -9.11 11.66 -17.79
N LYS A 13 -8.06 12.44 -18.09
CA LYS A 13 -6.88 12.55 -17.22
C LYS A 13 -7.28 13.02 -15.83
N GLN A 14 -8.12 14.04 -15.69
CA GLN A 14 -8.57 14.51 -14.38
C GLN A 14 -9.45 13.49 -13.65
N ALA A 15 -10.27 12.70 -14.36
CA ALA A 15 -11.02 11.59 -13.77
C ALA A 15 -10.07 10.50 -13.23
N ALA A 16 -9.03 10.14 -14.00
CA ALA A 16 -8.01 9.19 -13.58
C ALA A 16 -7.22 9.68 -12.34
N LEU A 17 -6.86 10.96 -12.29
CA LEU A 17 -6.14 11.57 -11.16
C LEU A 17 -7.00 11.75 -9.90
N ALA A 18 -8.33 11.78 -10.05
CA ALA A 18 -9.25 11.82 -8.92
C ALA A 18 -9.52 10.43 -8.30
N GLY A 19 -9.02 9.35 -8.93
CA GLY A 19 -9.30 7.99 -8.51
C GLY A 19 -8.52 7.52 -7.29
N ARG A 20 -9.06 6.49 -6.61
CA ARG A 20 -8.47 5.87 -5.42
C ARG A 20 -7.04 5.39 -5.65
N TYR A 21 -6.77 4.80 -6.81
CA TYR A 21 -5.44 4.34 -7.17
C TYR A 21 -4.40 5.47 -7.08
N PHE A 22 -4.69 6.62 -7.65
CA PHE A 22 -3.77 7.76 -7.62
C PHE A 22 -3.62 8.33 -6.20
N GLY A 23 -4.71 8.40 -5.42
CA GLY A 23 -4.63 8.77 -4.01
C GLY A 23 -3.70 7.84 -3.20
N LYS A 24 -3.72 6.52 -3.48
CA LYS A 24 -2.79 5.56 -2.88
C LYS A 24 -1.34 5.79 -3.33
N LEU A 25 -1.11 6.16 -4.59
CA LEU A 25 0.23 6.54 -5.06
C LEU A 25 0.75 7.78 -4.33
N GLU A 26 -0.08 8.80 -4.13
CA GLU A 26 0.30 10.01 -3.40
C GLU A 26 0.66 9.70 -1.94
N GLU A 27 -0.10 8.84 -1.27
CA GLU A 27 0.19 8.40 0.09
C GLU A 27 1.49 7.58 0.17
N ALA A 28 1.64 6.58 -0.71
CA ALA A 28 2.78 5.65 -0.72
C ALA A 28 4.10 6.35 -1.05
N TRP A 29 4.11 7.21 -2.08
CA TRP A 29 5.33 7.85 -2.57
C TRP A 29 5.59 9.23 -1.98
N GLY A 30 4.55 9.93 -1.53
CA GLY A 30 4.66 11.22 -0.84
C GLY A 30 5.15 11.11 0.59
N ARG A 31 4.87 9.98 1.27
CA ARG A 31 5.27 9.67 2.66
C ARG A 31 4.97 10.81 3.64
N SER A 32 3.85 11.50 3.48
CA SER A 32 3.57 12.75 4.19
C SER A 32 3.53 12.60 5.71
N ALA A 33 2.95 11.50 6.21
CA ALA A 33 2.88 11.21 7.64
C ALA A 33 4.27 10.97 8.26
N GLU A 34 5.13 10.22 7.55
CA GLU A 34 6.50 9.96 7.99
C GLU A 34 7.35 11.22 7.95
N ALA A 35 7.27 11.99 6.86
CA ALA A 35 7.94 13.28 6.72
C ALA A 35 7.53 14.24 7.85
N ARG A 36 6.24 14.31 8.17
CA ARG A 36 5.72 15.15 9.27
C ARG A 36 6.33 14.77 10.63
N ASN A 37 6.36 13.48 10.95
CA ASN A 37 6.90 13.00 12.22
C ASN A 37 8.41 13.25 12.33
N LEU A 38 9.14 13.00 11.24
CA LEU A 38 10.58 13.22 11.14
C LEU A 38 10.93 14.70 11.29
N LEU A 39 10.28 15.57 10.52
CA LEU A 39 10.53 17.01 10.54
C LEU A 39 10.21 17.59 11.92
N LYS A 40 9.12 17.16 12.56
CA LYS A 40 8.80 17.60 13.93
C LYS A 40 9.88 17.19 14.94
N GLY A 41 10.37 15.96 14.86
CA GLY A 41 11.46 15.49 15.73
C GLY A 41 12.75 16.28 15.53
N LEU A 42 13.05 16.62 14.27
CA LEU A 42 14.23 17.40 13.92
C LEU A 42 14.09 18.88 14.31
N GLU A 43 12.92 19.49 14.13
CA GLU A 43 12.65 20.86 14.59
C GLU A 43 12.87 20.98 16.09
N ASN A 44 12.41 19.99 16.87
CA ASN A 44 12.68 19.95 18.31
C ASN A 44 14.18 19.88 18.61
N TYR A 45 14.92 19.00 17.93
CA TYR A 45 16.38 18.90 18.08
C TYR A 45 17.10 20.22 17.74
N LEU A 46 16.72 20.87 16.63
CA LEU A 46 17.33 22.13 16.21
C LEU A 46 17.01 23.24 17.21
N ASN A 47 15.78 23.30 17.73
CA ASN A 47 15.40 24.26 18.76
C ASN A 47 16.16 24.04 20.08
N GLU A 48 16.30 22.79 20.54
CA GLU A 48 17.09 22.42 21.72
C GLU A 48 18.55 22.90 21.62
N ASN A 49 19.12 22.88 20.40
CA ASN A 49 20.49 23.28 20.13
C ASN A 49 20.63 24.73 19.62
N GLN A 50 19.55 25.53 19.63
CA GLN A 50 19.52 26.92 19.14
C GLN A 50 19.96 27.09 17.67
N ILE A 51 19.70 26.07 16.85
CA ILE A 51 20.02 26.05 15.42
C ILE A 51 18.78 26.47 14.63
N ASN A 52 18.96 27.36 13.65
CA ASN A 52 17.86 27.80 12.78
C ASN A 52 17.37 26.66 11.86
N ALA A 53 16.09 26.32 11.96
CA ALA A 53 15.43 25.27 11.15
C ALA A 53 15.01 25.71 9.73
N GLY A 54 15.48 26.86 9.25
CA GLY A 54 15.01 27.48 8.00
C GLY A 54 15.13 26.58 6.77
N PHE A 55 16.19 25.76 6.69
CA PHE A 55 16.38 24.83 5.56
C PHE A 55 15.30 23.73 5.51
N LEU A 56 14.58 23.43 6.60
CA LEU A 56 13.52 22.43 6.59
C LEU A 56 12.25 22.87 5.87
N LYS A 57 12.08 24.19 5.66
CA LYS A 57 10.89 24.74 4.99
C LYS A 57 10.63 24.11 3.63
N ILE A 58 11.69 23.74 2.90
CA ILE A 58 11.55 23.13 1.57
C ILE A 58 10.73 21.84 1.59
N PHE A 59 10.83 21.03 2.65
CA PHE A 59 10.05 19.80 2.80
C PHE A 59 8.59 20.05 3.17
N SER A 60 8.27 21.24 3.70
CA SER A 60 6.92 21.66 4.07
C SER A 60 6.27 22.65 3.08
N GLU A 61 6.92 22.95 1.95
CA GLU A 61 6.30 23.70 0.86
C GLU A 61 5.23 22.84 0.18
N GLY A 62 3.95 23.10 0.49
CA GLY A 62 2.79 22.35 -0.01
C GLY A 62 1.69 22.20 1.05
N PRO A 63 0.58 21.50 0.75
CA PRO A 63 -0.50 21.26 1.71
C PRO A 63 -0.06 20.36 2.88
N GLU A 64 0.84 19.39 2.65
CA GLU A 64 1.40 18.52 3.69
C GLU A 64 2.88 18.27 3.43
N PRO A 65 3.77 18.14 4.43
CA PRO A 65 5.18 17.82 4.20
C PRO A 65 5.39 16.53 3.40
N GLY A 66 6.51 16.38 2.69
CA GLY A 66 6.76 15.15 1.92
C GLY A 66 8.15 15.03 1.31
N VAL A 67 8.33 13.98 0.51
CA VAL A 67 9.59 13.65 -0.18
C VAL A 67 9.88 14.65 -1.32
N ILE A 68 11.16 14.98 -1.50
CA ILE A 68 11.68 15.78 -2.61
C ILE A 68 12.41 14.85 -3.57
N TYR A 69 12.05 14.91 -4.84
CA TYR A 69 12.73 14.20 -5.91
C TYR A 69 13.70 15.12 -6.63
N VAL A 70 14.90 14.61 -6.87
CA VAL A 70 15.97 15.29 -7.59
C VAL A 70 16.28 14.50 -8.85
N GLU A 71 15.82 15.05 -9.97
CA GLU A 71 16.08 14.57 -11.32
C GLU A 71 17.56 14.80 -11.66
N LEU A 72 18.23 13.71 -12.01
CA LEU A 72 19.60 13.68 -12.49
C LEU A 72 19.57 13.72 -14.03
N PRO A 73 20.22 14.69 -14.68
CA PRO A 73 20.36 14.69 -16.13
C PRO A 73 21.04 13.41 -16.64
N ARG A 74 20.73 13.00 -17.87
CA ARG A 74 21.40 11.85 -18.52
C ARG A 74 22.91 12.04 -18.48
N GLY A 75 23.64 10.99 -18.07
CA GLY A 75 25.09 11.01 -17.91
C GLY A 75 25.61 11.65 -16.63
N ALA A 76 24.75 12.25 -15.78
CA ALA A 76 25.19 12.80 -14.49
C ALA A 76 25.72 11.70 -13.55
N ARG A 77 25.07 10.53 -13.53
CA ARG A 77 25.52 9.35 -12.76
C ARG A 77 26.92 8.91 -13.18
N ASP A 78 27.18 8.82 -14.48
CA ASP A 78 28.49 8.42 -15.01
C ASP A 78 29.57 9.46 -14.67
N PHE A 79 29.25 10.75 -14.86
CA PHE A 79 30.18 11.84 -14.60
C PHE A 79 30.59 11.93 -13.12
N HIS A 80 29.62 11.93 -12.21
CA HIS A 80 29.88 11.95 -10.77
C HIS A 80 30.44 10.61 -10.28
N GLY A 81 30.09 9.50 -10.94
CA GLY A 81 30.65 8.18 -10.68
C GLY A 81 32.16 8.09 -10.95
N GLN A 82 32.62 8.67 -12.06
CA GLN A 82 34.05 8.77 -12.36
C GLN A 82 34.80 9.59 -11.29
N ALA A 83 34.22 10.70 -10.84
CA ALA A 83 34.80 11.52 -9.79
C ALA A 83 34.86 10.78 -8.44
N ALA A 84 33.79 10.07 -8.08
CA ALA A 84 33.74 9.24 -6.88
C ALA A 84 34.80 8.12 -6.91
N GLN A 85 34.95 7.43 -8.05
CA GLN A 85 35.95 6.40 -8.24
C GLN A 85 37.38 6.96 -8.09
N LEU A 86 37.71 8.08 -8.73
CA LEU A 86 39.03 8.71 -8.59
C LEU A 86 39.32 9.10 -7.13
N LEU A 87 38.34 9.65 -6.41
CA LEU A 87 38.47 9.99 -5.00
C LEU A 87 38.67 8.75 -4.12
N LEU A 88 37.92 7.66 -4.37
CA LEU A 88 38.06 6.40 -3.65
C LEU A 88 39.43 5.75 -3.90
N ASP A 89 39.92 5.78 -5.15
CA ASP A 89 41.26 5.30 -5.49
C ASP A 89 42.35 6.13 -4.77
N CYS A 90 42.16 7.44 -4.63
CA CYS A 90 43.06 8.30 -3.83
C CYS A 90 43.05 7.92 -2.35
N CYS A 91 41.86 7.72 -1.78
CA CYS A 91 41.70 7.31 -0.39
C CYS A 91 42.35 5.94 -0.15
N LEU A 92 42.10 4.95 -1.02
CA LEU A 92 42.72 3.63 -0.92
C LEU A 92 44.25 3.70 -1.04
N ALA A 93 44.79 4.51 -1.96
CA ALA A 93 46.22 4.69 -2.16
C ALA A 93 46.92 5.34 -0.94
N GLU A 94 46.22 6.23 -0.22
CA GLU A 94 46.69 6.83 1.04
C GLU A 94 46.92 5.76 2.12
N PHE A 95 45.97 4.82 2.29
CA PHE A 95 46.07 3.75 3.27
C PHE A 95 46.95 2.57 2.84
N THR A 96 47.28 2.44 1.56
CA THR A 96 48.10 1.34 1.01
C THR A 96 49.53 1.73 0.63
N GLY A 97 49.93 3.00 0.85
CA GLY A 97 51.32 3.45 0.74
C GLY A 97 51.76 3.98 -0.63
N GLY A 98 50.83 4.49 -1.45
CA GLY A 98 51.09 4.97 -2.82
C GLY A 98 50.34 6.25 -3.24
N GLY A 99 50.01 7.13 -2.29
CA GLY A 99 49.02 8.21 -2.48
C GLY A 99 49.37 9.32 -3.49
N GLU A 100 50.63 9.72 -3.63
CA GLU A 100 50.98 10.99 -4.29
C GLU A 100 50.61 11.04 -5.78
N GLY A 101 50.79 9.93 -6.51
CA GLY A 101 50.40 9.82 -7.91
C GLY A 101 48.88 9.88 -8.13
N SER A 102 48.09 9.22 -7.28
CA SER A 102 46.63 9.26 -7.35
C SER A 102 46.09 10.67 -7.02
N TRP A 103 46.61 11.29 -5.95
CA TRP A 103 46.23 12.65 -5.58
C TRP A 103 46.64 13.69 -6.65
N SER A 104 47.70 13.47 -7.40
CA SER A 104 48.05 14.32 -8.56
C SER A 104 47.01 14.24 -9.66
N LYS A 105 46.55 13.02 -10.01
CA LYS A 105 45.49 12.80 -11.01
C LYS A 105 44.17 13.43 -10.58
N TRP A 106 43.81 13.30 -9.30
CA TRP A 106 42.63 13.97 -8.75
C TRP A 106 42.73 15.49 -8.83
N ARG A 107 43.89 16.08 -8.50
CA ARG A 107 44.08 17.53 -8.61
C ARG A 107 43.95 18.01 -10.05
N GLU A 108 44.53 17.29 -11.01
CA GLU A 108 44.43 17.61 -12.44
C GLU A 108 42.98 17.53 -12.92
N PHE A 109 42.28 16.43 -12.65
CA PHE A 109 40.86 16.27 -12.99
C PHE A 109 39.97 17.30 -12.28
N GLY A 110 40.21 17.50 -10.99
CA GLY A 110 39.48 18.41 -10.11
C GLY A 110 39.56 19.86 -10.59
N GLN A 111 40.78 20.36 -10.80
CA GLN A 111 41.03 21.75 -11.20
C GLN A 111 40.59 22.02 -12.64
N ASN A 112 40.84 21.08 -13.57
CA ASN A 112 40.59 21.33 -14.99
C ASN A 112 39.12 21.12 -15.39
N ILE A 113 38.38 20.27 -14.67
CA ILE A 113 37.05 19.82 -15.10
C ILE A 113 36.03 19.89 -13.96
N TYR A 114 36.30 19.24 -12.84
CA TYR A 114 35.24 18.92 -11.88
C TYR A 114 34.78 20.10 -11.01
N TYR A 115 35.70 20.85 -10.41
CA TYR A 115 35.36 21.89 -9.43
C TYR A 115 34.53 23.03 -10.02
N GLY A 116 34.84 23.46 -11.25
CA GLY A 116 34.05 24.48 -11.95
C GLY A 116 32.60 24.03 -12.18
N ILE A 117 32.41 22.78 -12.61
CA ILE A 117 31.07 22.20 -12.86
C ILE A 117 30.27 22.08 -11.56
N ILE A 118 30.88 21.60 -10.47
CA ILE A 118 30.18 21.50 -9.17
C ILE A 118 29.83 22.88 -8.62
N GLU A 119 30.71 23.87 -8.79
CA GLU A 119 30.41 25.24 -8.39
C GLU A 119 29.22 25.82 -9.17
N GLU A 120 29.17 25.61 -10.49
CA GLU A 120 28.05 26.03 -11.33
C GLU A 120 26.75 25.32 -10.94
N LEU A 121 26.80 24.00 -10.73
CA LEU A 121 25.67 23.19 -10.25
C LEU A 121 25.13 23.71 -8.92
N TYR A 122 26.00 23.88 -7.91
CA TYR A 122 25.61 24.36 -6.59
C TYR A 122 25.03 25.78 -6.67
N SER A 123 25.69 26.67 -7.39
CA SER A 123 25.27 28.06 -7.55
C SER A 123 23.92 28.15 -8.26
N ASN A 124 23.73 27.40 -9.35
CA ASN A 124 22.46 27.35 -10.07
C ASN A 124 21.36 26.79 -9.17
N PHE A 125 21.59 25.64 -8.51
CA PHE A 125 20.60 24.96 -7.67
C PHE A 125 20.10 25.85 -6.52
N VAL A 126 21.01 26.57 -5.87
CA VAL A 126 20.75 27.44 -4.71
C VAL A 126 20.35 28.87 -5.13
N SER A 127 20.47 29.23 -6.41
CA SER A 127 20.14 30.57 -6.92
C SER A 127 18.67 30.92 -6.65
N SER A 128 17.77 29.96 -6.88
CA SER A 128 16.32 30.13 -6.76
C SER A 128 15.87 30.28 -5.32
N LYS A 129 16.33 29.40 -4.42
CA LYS A 129 16.04 29.41 -2.98
C LYS A 129 17.25 28.97 -2.19
N ALA A 130 17.60 29.72 -1.15
CA ALA A 130 18.72 29.35 -0.28
C ALA A 130 18.52 27.99 0.41
N HIS A 131 17.26 27.64 0.75
CA HIS A 131 16.94 26.38 1.43
C HIS A 131 17.23 25.12 0.61
N LEU A 132 17.36 25.24 -0.72
CA LEU A 132 17.73 24.13 -1.61
C LEU A 132 19.18 23.66 -1.41
N ALA A 133 20.02 24.41 -0.69
CA ALA A 133 21.37 23.95 -0.34
C ALA A 133 21.36 22.62 0.42
N LEU A 134 20.39 22.43 1.32
CA LEU A 134 20.23 21.16 2.05
C LEU A 134 19.87 20.01 1.10
N VAL A 135 18.92 20.24 0.20
CA VAL A 135 18.52 19.24 -0.80
C VAL A 135 19.71 18.88 -1.69
N PHE A 136 20.44 19.87 -2.19
CA PHE A 136 21.62 19.65 -3.02
C PHE A 136 22.69 18.82 -2.28
N GLU A 137 23.06 19.20 -1.06
CA GLU A 137 24.10 18.50 -0.32
C GLU A 137 23.69 17.05 0.02
N LEU A 138 22.43 16.81 0.37
CA LEU A 138 21.91 15.45 0.62
C LEU A 138 21.90 14.63 -0.68
N SER A 139 21.40 15.18 -1.78
CA SER A 139 21.37 14.52 -3.10
C SER A 139 22.76 14.22 -3.61
N TYR A 140 23.68 15.17 -3.52
CA TYR A 140 25.05 15.00 -3.99
C TYR A 140 25.78 13.94 -3.16
N ARG A 141 25.64 13.94 -1.83
CA ARG A 141 26.18 12.88 -0.97
C ARG A 141 25.59 11.52 -1.35
N GLN A 142 24.27 11.42 -1.51
CA GLN A 142 23.62 10.18 -1.94
C GLN A 142 24.17 9.69 -3.29
N LEU A 143 24.38 10.58 -4.26
CA LEU A 143 24.94 10.23 -5.56
C LEU A 143 26.37 9.69 -5.45
N MET A 144 27.21 10.33 -4.63
CA MET A 144 28.58 9.86 -4.38
C MET A 144 28.59 8.49 -3.67
N LEU A 145 27.63 8.23 -2.78
CA LEU A 145 27.48 6.95 -2.09
C LEU A 145 26.99 5.84 -3.01
N GLU A 146 26.04 6.13 -3.89
CA GLU A 146 25.58 5.21 -4.95
C GLU A 146 26.76 4.77 -5.83
N ALA A 147 27.61 5.71 -6.23
CA ALA A 147 28.84 5.40 -6.96
C ALA A 147 29.87 4.63 -6.13
N ALA A 148 30.04 4.99 -4.86
CA ALA A 148 30.97 4.29 -3.96
C ALA A 148 30.58 2.83 -3.75
N GLN A 149 29.29 2.52 -3.64
CA GLN A 149 28.82 1.14 -3.48
C GLN A 149 29.17 0.28 -4.70
N VAL A 150 28.97 0.80 -5.92
CA VAL A 150 29.36 0.11 -7.17
C VAL A 150 30.87 -0.13 -7.21
N TRP A 151 31.67 0.84 -6.77
CA TRP A 151 33.12 0.69 -6.68
C TRP A 151 33.52 -0.38 -5.66
N TRP A 152 32.89 -0.39 -4.48
CA TRP A 152 33.13 -1.36 -3.40
C TRP A 152 32.84 -2.80 -3.81
N ASP A 153 31.80 -3.03 -4.61
CA ASP A 153 31.44 -4.37 -5.10
C ASP A 153 32.56 -5.01 -5.96
N GLY A 154 33.43 -4.18 -6.55
CA GLY A 154 34.59 -4.61 -7.35
C GLY A 154 35.92 -4.70 -6.59
N GLN A 155 35.94 -4.42 -5.28
CA GLN A 155 37.18 -4.32 -4.51
C GLN A 155 37.66 -5.67 -3.92
N SER A 156 38.97 -5.74 -3.67
CA SER A 156 39.57 -6.88 -2.96
C SER A 156 39.14 -6.92 -1.48
N GLU A 157 39.18 -8.12 -0.86
CA GLU A 157 38.93 -8.26 0.58
C GLU A 157 39.83 -7.37 1.43
N GLN A 158 41.07 -7.10 1.00
CA GLN A 158 42.00 -6.23 1.71
C GLN A 158 41.51 -4.78 1.73
N ALA A 159 40.96 -4.28 0.62
CA ALA A 159 40.39 -2.95 0.53
C ALA A 159 39.06 -2.85 1.32
N LEU A 160 38.21 -3.89 1.26
CA LEU A 160 36.95 -3.94 2.02
C LEU A 160 37.16 -3.84 3.54
N ARG A 161 38.30 -4.29 4.07
CA ARG A 161 38.66 -4.13 5.49
C ARG A 161 38.97 -2.68 5.88
N LEU A 162 39.48 -1.89 4.93
CA LEU A 162 39.74 -0.46 5.12
C LEU A 162 38.52 0.41 4.84
N ARG A 163 37.38 -0.19 4.49
CA ARG A 163 36.16 0.52 4.10
C ARG A 163 35.73 1.61 5.09
N PRO A 164 35.65 1.39 6.41
CA PRO A 164 35.25 2.46 7.33
C PRO A 164 36.20 3.68 7.31
N ALA A 165 37.52 3.44 7.19
CA ALA A 165 38.51 4.51 7.14
C ALA A 165 38.49 5.26 5.79
N ILE A 166 38.28 4.52 4.69
CA ILE A 166 38.16 5.06 3.34
C ILE A 166 36.86 5.87 3.17
N ASP A 167 35.73 5.33 3.61
CA ASP A 167 34.42 6.01 3.57
C ASP A 167 34.46 7.31 4.41
N ARG A 168 35.15 7.29 5.55
CA ARG A 168 35.42 8.50 6.35
C ARG A 168 36.25 9.52 5.58
N ARG A 169 37.37 9.10 4.98
CA ARG A 169 38.24 9.99 4.21
C ARG A 169 37.48 10.60 3.03
N LEU A 170 36.70 9.80 2.30
CA LEU A 170 35.83 10.25 1.23
C LEU A 170 34.81 11.29 1.73
N GLY A 171 34.17 11.05 2.86
CA GLY A 171 33.23 12.00 3.47
C GLY A 171 33.86 13.36 3.80
N LEU A 172 35.09 13.35 4.31
CA LEU A 172 35.87 14.57 4.56
C LEU A 172 36.20 15.32 3.26
N GLU A 173 36.54 14.62 2.19
CA GLU A 173 36.78 15.22 0.87
C GLU A 173 35.50 15.83 0.27
N ILE A 174 34.36 15.14 0.39
CA ILE A 174 33.06 15.68 -0.04
C ILE A 174 32.69 16.93 0.77
N THR A 175 32.90 16.92 2.09
CA THR A 175 32.70 18.11 2.93
C THR A 175 33.66 19.23 2.56
N GLY A 176 34.94 18.91 2.29
CA GLY A 176 35.95 19.85 1.82
C GLY A 176 35.62 20.50 0.48
N LEU A 177 34.89 19.80 -0.38
CA LEU A 177 34.36 20.32 -1.64
C LEU A 177 33.13 21.22 -1.42
N LEU A 178 32.14 20.77 -0.66
CA LEU A 178 30.84 21.44 -0.53
C LEU A 178 30.86 22.66 0.38
N LYS A 179 31.62 22.61 1.48
CA LYS A 179 31.62 23.68 2.50
C LYS A 179 32.13 25.03 1.97
N PRO A 180 33.23 25.12 1.19
CA PRO A 180 33.65 26.37 0.58
C PRO A 180 32.61 26.92 -0.41
N LEU A 181 31.97 26.06 -1.19
CA LEU A 181 30.90 26.44 -2.13
C LEU A 181 29.68 27.00 -1.39
N ARG A 182 29.25 26.30 -0.34
CA ARG A 182 28.18 26.74 0.57
C ARG A 182 28.44 28.14 1.10
N GLN A 183 29.63 28.37 1.65
CA GLN A 183 30.02 29.68 2.19
C GLN A 183 30.01 30.75 1.09
N LYS A 184 30.64 30.46 -0.06
CA LYS A 184 30.69 31.39 -1.21
C LYS A 184 29.29 31.82 -1.68
N VAL A 185 28.33 30.89 -1.73
CA VAL A 185 26.99 31.15 -2.27
C VAL A 185 26.00 31.69 -1.23
N LEU A 186 26.07 31.24 0.03
CA LEU A 186 25.10 31.60 1.07
C LEU A 186 25.51 32.79 1.93
N SER A 187 26.81 33.05 2.14
CA SER A 187 27.26 34.21 2.93
C SER A 187 26.74 35.54 2.39
N PRO A 188 26.71 35.81 1.06
CA PRO A 188 26.10 37.03 0.52
C PRO A 188 24.60 37.16 0.81
N LYS A 189 23.89 36.03 0.98
CA LYS A 189 22.45 35.97 1.25
C LYS A 189 22.09 36.10 2.74
N ARG A 190 23.08 36.23 3.64
CA ARG A 190 22.92 36.30 5.12
C ARG A 190 22.11 35.14 5.71
N VAL A 191 22.20 33.95 5.12
CA VAL A 191 21.54 32.74 5.60
C VAL A 191 22.51 31.97 6.50
N GLY A 192 22.13 31.71 7.75
CA GLY A 192 22.98 30.98 8.70
C GLY A 192 23.14 29.52 8.28
N THR A 193 24.37 29.00 8.22
CA THR A 193 24.69 27.63 7.77
C THR A 193 24.71 26.59 8.87
N GLY A 194 24.45 26.99 10.13
CA GLY A 194 24.66 26.14 11.31
C GLY A 194 23.92 24.79 11.29
N MET A 195 22.79 24.70 10.57
CA MET A 195 22.12 23.41 10.36
C MET A 195 22.91 22.46 9.46
N LEU A 196 23.48 22.96 8.36
CA LEU A 196 24.32 22.18 7.45
C LEU A 196 25.64 21.80 8.16
N ASP A 197 26.23 22.74 8.89
CA ASP A 197 27.46 22.49 9.66
C ASP A 197 27.26 21.41 10.76
N ASN A 198 26.05 21.24 11.29
CA ASN A 198 25.75 20.23 12.32
C ASN A 198 25.24 18.92 11.75
N LEU A 199 24.51 18.94 10.64
CA LEU A 199 23.94 17.73 10.04
C LEU A 199 24.84 17.15 8.95
N THR A 200 25.13 17.91 7.89
CA THR A 200 25.80 17.37 6.68
C THR A 200 27.31 17.26 6.83
N ASP A 201 27.97 18.22 7.49
CA ASP A 201 29.43 18.17 7.70
C ASP A 201 29.85 17.06 8.67
N ARG A 202 28.98 16.72 9.62
CA ARG A 202 29.20 15.69 10.65
C ARG A 202 28.63 14.32 10.27
N SER A 203 27.77 14.27 9.25
CA SER A 203 27.22 13.00 8.77
C SER A 203 28.24 12.26 7.93
N TRP A 204 28.93 11.30 8.53
CA TRP A 204 29.84 10.38 7.83
C TRP A 204 29.16 9.02 7.68
N ASP A 205 29.54 8.29 6.64
CA ASP A 205 28.89 7.04 6.27
C ASP A 205 29.30 5.86 7.17
N ALA A 206 28.82 5.87 8.41
CA ALA A 206 28.61 4.63 9.13
C ALA A 206 27.40 3.90 8.48
N PRO A 207 27.45 2.56 8.33
CA PRO A 207 26.44 1.76 7.64
C PRO A 207 25.17 1.60 8.49
N ILE A 208 24.60 2.73 8.89
CA ILE A 208 23.47 2.82 9.80
C ILE A 208 22.21 2.92 8.96
N GLY A 209 21.31 1.96 9.17
CA GLY A 209 19.96 2.07 8.68
C GLY A 209 19.22 3.28 9.28
N PRO A 210 18.13 3.73 8.64
CA PRO A 210 17.31 4.85 9.12
C PRO A 210 16.64 4.65 10.49
N GLU A 211 16.49 3.37 10.89
CA GLU A 211 15.95 2.90 12.17
C GLU A 211 16.97 2.93 13.33
N GLY A 212 18.15 3.51 13.08
CA GLY A 212 19.27 3.49 14.01
C GLY A 212 20.11 2.22 13.85
N GLY A 213 21.42 2.41 13.72
CA GLY A 213 22.39 1.33 13.56
C GLY A 213 22.80 0.77 14.91
N GLN A 214 23.69 -0.22 14.87
CA GLN A 214 24.21 -0.81 16.09
C GLN A 214 25.36 0.02 16.66
N ALA A 215 25.45 0.16 17.99
CA ALA A 215 26.60 0.83 18.63
C ALA A 215 27.94 0.19 18.21
N LYS A 216 27.97 -1.12 17.98
CA LYS A 216 29.14 -1.85 17.46
C LYS A 216 29.57 -1.39 16.06
N GLU A 217 28.62 -1.01 15.20
CA GLU A 217 28.92 -0.47 13.86
C GLU A 217 29.58 0.91 13.93
N MET A 218 29.47 1.59 15.07
CA MET A 218 30.10 2.88 15.37
C MET A 218 31.33 2.77 16.29
N SER A 219 31.96 1.60 16.41
CA SER A 219 33.09 1.38 17.32
C SER A 219 34.19 2.44 17.19
N PHE A 220 34.52 2.84 15.95
CA PHE A 220 35.53 3.87 15.70
C PHE A 220 35.13 5.26 16.18
N LEU A 221 33.84 5.62 16.10
CA LEU A 221 33.33 6.89 16.63
C LEU A 221 33.29 6.85 18.16
N LEU A 222 32.94 5.71 18.75
CA LEU A 222 32.99 5.53 20.21
C LEU A 222 34.41 5.73 20.74
N TRP A 223 35.43 5.23 20.04
CA TRP A 223 36.83 5.41 20.44
C TRP A 223 37.25 6.88 20.51
N GLU A 224 36.75 7.74 19.62
CA GLU A 224 37.01 9.19 19.63
C GLU A 224 36.42 9.89 20.86
N HIS A 225 35.42 9.27 21.49
CA HIS A 225 34.79 9.74 22.72
C HIS A 225 35.29 9.02 23.98
N ASN A 226 36.45 8.34 23.89
CA ASN A 226 37.04 7.52 24.96
C ASN A 226 36.12 6.40 25.47
N LEU A 227 35.33 5.81 24.57
CA LEU A 227 34.44 4.69 24.85
C LEU A 227 34.78 3.51 23.96
N ASN A 228 34.46 2.31 24.42
CA ASN A 228 34.36 1.14 23.55
C ASN A 228 32.91 0.62 23.57
N PRO A 229 32.51 -0.23 22.60
CA PRO A 229 31.13 -0.71 22.51
C PRO A 229 30.61 -1.35 23.78
N TRP A 230 31.45 -2.10 24.50
CA TRP A 230 31.07 -2.76 25.74
C TRP A 230 30.77 -1.76 26.86
N LEU A 231 31.66 -0.78 27.07
CA LEU A 231 31.51 0.24 28.10
C LEU A 231 30.29 1.13 27.80
N PHE A 232 30.09 1.52 26.54
CA PHE A 232 28.91 2.26 26.09
C PHE A 232 27.60 1.53 26.48
N THR A 233 27.52 0.24 26.17
CA THR A 233 26.38 -0.61 26.53
C THR A 233 26.20 -0.72 28.05
N ARG A 234 27.28 -0.84 28.82
CA ARG A 234 27.19 -0.95 30.29
C ARG A 234 26.78 0.34 30.97
N ILE A 235 27.22 1.49 30.46
CA ILE A 235 26.74 2.80 30.91
C ILE A 235 25.24 2.92 30.65
N PHE A 236 24.78 2.49 29.47
CA PHE A 236 23.35 2.47 29.16
C PHE A 236 22.57 1.62 30.18
N TYR A 237 23.03 0.41 30.49
CA TYR A 237 22.38 -0.42 31.52
C TYR A 237 22.38 0.23 32.90
N LEU A 238 23.47 0.90 33.28
CA LEU A 238 23.57 1.60 34.55
C LEU A 238 22.54 2.73 34.65
N LEU A 239 22.40 3.54 33.59
CA LEU A 239 21.38 4.59 33.50
C LEU A 239 19.96 4.02 33.54
N TYR A 240 19.77 2.87 32.90
CA TYR A 240 18.46 2.28 32.69
C TYR A 240 17.97 1.43 33.88
N THR A 241 18.83 1.03 34.81
CA THR A 241 18.44 0.19 35.97
C THR A 241 17.42 0.87 36.89
N ASP A 242 17.55 2.17 37.11
CA ASP A 242 16.57 2.93 37.93
C ASP A 242 15.27 3.19 37.18
N GLN A 243 15.33 3.37 35.85
CA GLN A 243 14.16 3.55 35.01
C GLN A 243 13.37 2.24 34.81
N ILE A 244 14.05 1.11 34.61
CA ILE A 244 13.43 -0.23 34.56
C ILE A 244 12.61 -0.45 35.83
N LYS A 245 13.15 -0.14 37.01
CA LYS A 245 12.42 -0.29 38.28
C LYS A 245 11.16 0.58 38.31
N ALA A 246 11.25 1.84 37.86
CA ALA A 246 10.09 2.73 37.79
C ALA A 246 9.03 2.25 36.77
N GLU A 247 9.45 1.72 35.62
CA GLU A 247 8.56 1.15 34.60
C GLU A 247 7.93 -0.17 35.07
N GLU A 248 8.67 -1.00 35.81
CA GLU A 248 8.19 -2.21 36.47
C GLU A 248 7.13 -1.89 37.53
N GLU A 249 7.35 -0.87 38.37
CA GLU A 249 6.40 -0.38 39.36
C GLU A 249 5.12 0.16 38.70
N LEU A 250 5.26 0.96 37.64
CA LEU A 250 4.12 1.54 36.92
C LEU A 250 3.30 0.47 36.19
N LEU A 251 3.95 -0.56 35.63
CA LEU A 251 3.29 -1.72 35.06
C LEU A 251 2.58 -2.54 36.15
N TRP A 252 3.23 -2.74 37.30
CA TRP A 252 2.65 -3.40 38.46
C TRP A 252 1.37 -2.69 38.93
N GLU A 253 1.39 -1.36 39.05
CA GLU A 253 0.22 -0.55 39.41
C GLU A 253 -0.91 -0.64 38.37
N LYS A 254 -0.57 -0.59 37.09
CA LYS A 254 -1.54 -0.74 35.99
C LYS A 254 -2.23 -2.11 36.02
N ILE A 255 -1.48 -3.19 36.19
CA ILE A 255 -2.05 -4.54 36.26
C ILE A 255 -2.91 -4.68 37.52
N ASN A 256 -2.46 -4.13 38.66
CA ASN A 256 -3.19 -4.21 39.91
C ASN A 256 -4.54 -3.44 39.86
N SER A 257 -4.53 -2.24 39.28
CA SER A 257 -5.71 -1.37 39.15
C SER A 257 -6.65 -1.73 37.99
N ALA A 258 -6.20 -2.55 37.02
CA ALA A 258 -7.02 -2.93 35.87
C ALA A 258 -8.23 -3.80 36.27
N ASN A 259 -9.41 -3.40 35.78
CA ASN A 259 -10.63 -4.19 35.81
C ASN A 259 -10.75 -4.97 34.49
N VAL A 260 -10.36 -6.23 34.53
CA VAL A 260 -10.29 -7.09 33.34
C VAL A 260 -11.58 -7.88 33.17
N THR A 261 -12.13 -7.86 31.96
CA THR A 261 -13.33 -8.63 31.56
C THR A 261 -13.01 -9.77 30.59
N LYS A 262 -11.84 -9.74 29.95
CA LYS A 262 -11.42 -10.74 28.95
C LYS A 262 -9.95 -11.15 29.12
N PRO A 263 -9.58 -12.40 28.82
CA PRO A 263 -8.18 -12.84 28.93
C PRO A 263 -7.25 -12.06 27.98
N GLU A 264 -7.75 -11.58 26.83
CA GLU A 264 -7.00 -10.75 25.89
C GLU A 264 -6.57 -9.41 26.49
N GLU A 265 -7.31 -8.88 27.48
CA GLU A 265 -6.95 -7.63 28.17
C GLU A 265 -5.79 -7.85 29.15
N ILE A 266 -5.70 -9.02 29.80
CA ILE A 266 -4.52 -9.38 30.60
C ILE A 266 -3.29 -9.48 29.68
N ILE A 267 -3.45 -10.12 28.53
CA ILE A 267 -2.37 -10.28 27.54
C ILE A 267 -1.92 -8.92 27.01
N SER A 268 -2.84 -8.02 26.66
CA SER A 268 -2.47 -6.69 26.14
C SER A 268 -1.81 -5.79 27.19
N LEU A 269 -2.13 -5.99 28.47
CA LEU A 269 -1.48 -5.29 29.58
C LEU A 269 -0.03 -5.74 29.80
N ILE A 270 0.31 -6.99 29.48
CA ILE A 270 1.67 -7.51 29.68
C ILE A 270 2.52 -7.53 28.40
N THR A 271 1.92 -7.51 27.21
CA THR A 271 2.65 -7.71 25.95
C THR A 271 3.51 -6.50 25.57
N GLU A 272 4.82 -6.72 25.43
CA GLU A 272 5.84 -5.77 24.94
C GLU A 272 5.88 -4.43 25.69
N LYS A 273 5.68 -4.47 27.02
CA LYS A 273 5.65 -3.26 27.84
C LYS A 273 6.99 -2.85 28.43
N LEU A 274 7.90 -3.80 28.56
CA LEU A 274 9.23 -3.57 29.11
C LEU A 274 10.26 -3.97 28.04
N PRO A 275 11.37 -3.24 27.87
CA PRO A 275 12.48 -3.73 27.05
C PRO A 275 13.32 -4.78 27.80
N GLN A 276 13.31 -4.78 29.14
CA GLN A 276 13.86 -5.85 29.99
C GLN A 276 13.09 -5.88 31.32
N ALA A 277 12.99 -7.05 31.96
CA ALA A 277 12.38 -7.20 33.29
C ALA A 277 13.33 -7.91 34.26
N SER A 278 13.42 -7.41 35.49
CA SER A 278 14.15 -8.00 36.60
C SER A 278 13.47 -9.30 37.05
N GLU A 279 14.25 -10.26 37.55
CA GLU A 279 13.68 -11.53 38.04
C GLU A 279 12.66 -11.33 39.16
N LEU A 280 12.85 -10.28 39.97
CA LEU A 280 11.92 -9.89 41.03
C LEU A 280 10.60 -9.36 40.43
N ALA A 281 10.67 -8.45 39.46
CA ALA A 281 9.47 -7.93 38.80
C ALA A 281 8.70 -9.01 38.04
N VAL A 282 9.39 -9.91 37.34
CA VAL A 282 8.73 -11.06 36.67
C VAL A 282 7.95 -11.89 37.68
N LYS A 283 8.51 -12.16 38.86
CA LYS A 283 7.81 -12.91 39.93
C LYS A 283 6.60 -12.15 40.48
N GLU A 284 6.72 -10.85 40.71
CA GLU A 284 5.61 -10.04 41.23
C GLU A 284 4.49 -9.86 40.20
N ILE A 285 4.84 -9.60 38.93
CA ILE A 285 3.89 -9.53 37.82
C ILE A 285 3.22 -10.90 37.61
N GLN A 286 3.96 -12.01 37.71
CA GLN A 286 3.38 -13.36 37.62
C GLN A 286 2.34 -13.60 38.71
N LYS A 287 2.59 -13.19 39.96
CA LYS A 287 1.61 -13.28 41.04
C LYS A 287 0.35 -12.49 40.73
N LEU A 288 0.49 -11.27 40.19
CA LEU A 288 -0.65 -10.44 39.80
C LEU A 288 -1.45 -11.04 38.63
N VAL A 289 -0.78 -11.56 37.61
CA VAL A 289 -1.42 -12.24 36.47
C VAL A 289 -2.22 -13.46 36.95
N ILE A 290 -1.65 -14.27 37.86
CA ILE A 290 -2.34 -15.40 38.48
C ILE A 290 -3.57 -14.92 39.27
N LYS A 291 -3.43 -13.85 40.07
CA LYS A 291 -4.54 -13.30 40.85
C LYS A 291 -5.68 -12.82 39.94
N LYS A 292 -5.38 -12.01 38.91
CA LYS A 292 -6.38 -11.48 37.98
C LYS A 292 -7.04 -12.56 37.13
N SER A 293 -6.28 -13.58 36.71
CA SER A 293 -6.84 -14.71 35.99
C SER A 293 -7.75 -15.57 36.88
N LEU A 294 -7.46 -15.74 38.17
CA LEU A 294 -8.38 -16.40 39.11
C LEU A 294 -9.68 -15.59 39.31
N GLU A 295 -9.57 -14.26 39.46
CA GLU A 295 -10.74 -13.36 39.55
C GLU A 295 -11.60 -13.40 38.27
N LEU A 296 -10.99 -13.56 37.10
CA LEU A 296 -11.71 -13.70 35.84
C LEU A 296 -12.35 -15.09 35.68
N GLU A 297 -11.65 -16.16 36.05
CA GLU A 297 -12.17 -17.53 35.97
C GLU A 297 -13.43 -17.70 36.84
N THR A 298 -13.45 -17.12 38.03
CA THR A 298 -14.63 -17.16 38.91
C THR A 298 -15.85 -16.47 38.27
N ARG A 299 -15.67 -15.30 37.66
CA ARG A 299 -16.74 -14.57 36.95
C ARG A 299 -17.24 -15.32 35.72
N VAL A 300 -16.33 -15.80 34.87
CA VAL A 300 -16.70 -16.53 33.64
C VAL A 300 -17.42 -17.84 33.98
N ASN A 301 -17.00 -18.55 35.03
CA ASN A 301 -17.72 -19.74 35.50
C ASN A 301 -19.14 -19.42 36.00
N THR A 302 -19.34 -18.30 36.70
CA THR A 302 -20.69 -17.89 37.12
C THR A 302 -21.58 -17.57 35.91
N GLU A 303 -21.07 -16.84 34.92
CA GLU A 303 -21.80 -16.55 33.69
C GLU A 303 -22.12 -17.82 32.88
N LEU A 304 -21.17 -18.76 32.79
CA LEU A 304 -21.36 -20.04 32.10
C LEU A 304 -22.48 -20.85 32.74
N LEU A 305 -22.52 -20.94 34.07
CA LEU A 305 -23.57 -21.63 34.81
C LEU A 305 -24.95 -20.99 34.61
N GLU A 306 -25.02 -19.67 34.55
CA GLU A 306 -26.27 -18.96 34.25
C GLU A 306 -26.74 -19.19 32.82
N MET A 307 -25.83 -19.15 31.84
CA MET A 307 -26.12 -19.45 30.44
C MET A 307 -26.58 -20.88 30.24
N GLN A 308 -25.97 -21.86 30.90
CA GLN A 308 -26.40 -23.26 30.85
C GLN A 308 -27.80 -23.45 31.43
N LYS A 309 -28.13 -22.78 32.54
CA LYS A 309 -29.49 -22.77 33.10
C LYS A 309 -30.49 -22.16 32.11
N TYR A 310 -30.12 -21.07 31.43
CA TYR A 310 -30.97 -20.41 30.44
C TYR A 310 -31.18 -21.29 29.19
N SER A 311 -30.11 -21.90 28.65
CA SER A 311 -30.17 -22.86 27.55
C SER A 311 -31.08 -24.05 27.87
N ALA A 312 -30.98 -24.62 29.08
CA ALA A 312 -31.87 -25.68 29.52
C ALA A 312 -33.35 -25.25 29.57
N ARG A 313 -33.63 -24.01 29.99
CA ARG A 313 -34.98 -23.43 29.97
C ARG A 313 -35.52 -23.29 28.54
N ILE A 314 -34.71 -22.80 27.61
CA ILE A 314 -35.10 -22.64 26.19
C ILE A 314 -35.31 -24.01 25.52
N LYS A 315 -34.46 -25.01 25.79
CA LYS A 315 -34.64 -26.38 25.30
C LYS A 315 -35.96 -26.97 25.78
N LYS A 316 -36.30 -26.77 27.05
CA LYS A 316 -37.59 -27.17 27.61
C LYS A 316 -38.77 -26.46 26.93
N GLN A 317 -38.69 -25.13 26.75
CA GLN A 317 -39.72 -24.37 26.02
C GLN A 317 -39.89 -24.83 24.58
N THR A 318 -38.80 -25.20 23.90
CA THR A 318 -38.84 -25.74 22.53
C THR A 318 -39.54 -27.10 22.51
N GLN A 319 -39.21 -27.97 23.47
CA GLN A 319 -39.86 -29.27 23.61
C GLN A 319 -41.37 -29.12 23.90
N ASP A 320 -41.73 -28.21 24.81
CA ASP A 320 -43.12 -27.91 25.15
C ASP A 320 -43.89 -27.38 23.92
N LEU A 321 -43.27 -26.51 23.11
CA LEU A 321 -43.84 -25.97 21.87
C LEU A 321 -44.07 -27.06 20.80
N VAL A 322 -43.15 -28.02 20.68
CA VAL A 322 -43.31 -29.20 19.80
C VAL A 322 -44.45 -30.09 20.28
N MET A 323 -44.51 -30.38 21.58
CA MET A 323 -45.58 -31.19 22.16
C MET A 323 -46.94 -30.53 22.02
N GLN A 324 -47.02 -29.21 22.24
CA GLN A 324 -48.25 -28.44 22.08
C GLN A 324 -48.73 -28.43 20.63
N ASN A 325 -47.83 -28.18 19.67
CA ASN A 325 -48.19 -28.22 18.25
C ASN A 325 -48.67 -29.60 17.82
N ASN A 326 -47.99 -30.67 18.25
CA ASN A 326 -48.45 -32.04 17.96
C ASN A 326 -49.85 -32.32 18.55
N ALA A 327 -50.14 -31.83 19.76
CA ALA A 327 -51.46 -31.97 20.37
C ALA A 327 -52.53 -31.14 19.65
N GLU A 328 -52.23 -29.92 19.22
CA GLU A 328 -53.12 -29.06 18.44
C GLU A 328 -53.40 -29.63 17.04
N MET A 329 -52.38 -30.18 16.38
CA MET A 329 -52.52 -30.88 15.11
C MET A 329 -53.38 -32.13 15.23
N ASN A 330 -53.11 -32.98 16.23
CA ASN A 330 -53.92 -34.18 16.47
C ASN A 330 -55.37 -33.79 16.77
N LYS A 331 -55.63 -32.75 17.56
CA LYS A 331 -56.99 -32.23 17.80
C LYS A 331 -57.64 -31.67 16.53
N ALA A 332 -56.89 -30.98 15.67
CA ALA A 332 -57.40 -30.46 14.41
C ALA A 332 -57.78 -31.61 13.45
N VAL A 333 -56.99 -32.68 13.42
CA VAL A 333 -57.21 -33.87 12.58
C VAL A 333 -58.34 -34.74 13.12
N ASP A 334 -58.39 -35.00 14.44
CA ASP A 334 -59.42 -35.82 15.08
C ASP A 334 -60.77 -35.08 15.22
N GLY A 335 -60.74 -33.74 15.24
CA GLY A 335 -61.84 -32.92 15.71
C GLY A 335 -63.06 -32.79 14.79
N LYS A 336 -62.95 -32.88 13.45
CA LYS A 336 -64.11 -32.67 12.55
C LYS A 336 -63.95 -33.33 11.18
N PHE A 337 -64.34 -34.61 11.09
CA PHE A 337 -64.76 -35.22 9.83
C PHE A 337 -66.27 -35.04 9.54
N SER A 338 -67.00 -34.29 10.36
CA SER A 338 -68.47 -34.32 10.36
C SER A 338 -69.21 -32.99 10.12
N SER A 339 -68.56 -31.85 9.82
CA SER A 339 -69.31 -30.63 9.41
C SER A 339 -68.54 -29.42 8.84
N GLU A 340 -67.21 -29.38 8.80
CA GLU A 340 -66.47 -28.23 8.23
C GLU A 340 -65.93 -28.53 6.82
N SER A 341 -65.89 -27.52 5.95
CA SER A 341 -65.30 -27.67 4.61
C SER A 341 -63.80 -27.97 4.73
N LEU A 342 -63.27 -28.85 3.86
CA LEU A 342 -61.84 -29.19 3.82
C LEU A 342 -60.93 -27.96 3.68
N ILE A 343 -61.44 -26.89 3.07
CA ILE A 343 -60.73 -25.61 2.86
C ILE A 343 -60.48 -24.91 4.20
N THR A 344 -61.49 -24.85 5.07
CA THR A 344 -61.37 -24.26 6.41
C THR A 344 -60.46 -25.06 7.34
N LEU A 345 -60.42 -26.39 7.19
CA LEU A 345 -59.49 -27.25 7.94
C LEU A 345 -58.05 -27.03 7.47
N SER A 346 -57.84 -26.99 6.15
CA SER A 346 -56.53 -26.73 5.54
C SER A 346 -55.95 -25.36 5.95
N ALA A 347 -56.80 -24.33 6.02
CA ALA A 347 -56.38 -23.00 6.48
C ALA A 347 -55.93 -23.01 7.95
N LYS A 348 -56.70 -23.62 8.86
CA LYS A 348 -56.34 -23.73 10.29
C LYS A 348 -55.05 -24.53 10.52
N VAL A 349 -54.87 -25.64 9.80
CA VAL A 349 -53.63 -26.44 9.87
C VAL A 349 -52.44 -25.64 9.33
N SER A 350 -52.64 -24.88 8.24
CA SER A 350 -51.59 -24.02 7.68
C SER A 350 -51.20 -22.89 8.63
N ASP A 351 -52.17 -22.22 9.27
CA ASP A 351 -51.90 -21.17 10.25
C ASP A 351 -51.16 -21.70 11.49
N SER A 352 -51.58 -22.87 12.00
CA SER A 352 -50.89 -23.55 13.11
C SER A 352 -49.46 -23.94 12.72
N LEU A 353 -49.24 -24.46 11.50
CA LEU A 353 -47.90 -24.73 10.96
C LEU A 353 -47.04 -23.47 10.86
N VAL A 354 -47.58 -22.35 10.39
CA VAL A 354 -46.85 -21.09 10.26
C VAL A 354 -46.49 -20.53 11.64
N GLN A 355 -47.39 -20.60 12.61
CA GLN A 355 -47.12 -20.18 14.00
C GLN A 355 -46.06 -21.06 14.65
N PHE A 356 -46.15 -22.39 14.47
CA PHE A 356 -45.15 -23.34 14.94
C PHE A 356 -43.78 -23.09 14.29
N GLN A 357 -43.72 -22.89 12.98
CA GLN A 357 -42.47 -22.58 12.26
C GLN A 357 -41.82 -21.29 12.78
N ARG A 358 -42.60 -20.23 13.00
CA ARG A 358 -42.09 -18.98 13.57
C ARG A 358 -41.58 -19.15 14.99
N GLY A 359 -42.34 -19.86 15.84
CA GLY A 359 -41.95 -20.15 17.22
C GLY A 359 -40.68 -21.01 17.30
N LEU A 360 -40.61 -22.06 16.50
CA LEU A 360 -39.47 -22.99 16.44
C LEU A 360 -38.22 -22.30 15.88
N PHE A 361 -38.36 -21.48 14.83
CA PHE A 361 -37.23 -20.72 14.28
C PHE A 361 -36.66 -19.73 15.30
N SER A 362 -37.51 -19.01 16.02
CA SER A 362 -37.09 -18.09 17.09
C SER A 362 -36.32 -18.82 18.20
N GLN A 363 -36.85 -19.94 18.70
CA GLN A 363 -36.21 -20.71 19.76
C GLN A 363 -34.90 -21.39 19.31
N LEU A 364 -34.85 -21.93 18.09
CA LEU A 364 -33.63 -22.49 17.52
C LEU A 364 -32.55 -21.41 17.29
N TRP A 365 -32.95 -20.21 16.87
CA TRP A 365 -32.02 -19.09 16.74
C TRP A 365 -31.43 -18.70 18.10
N HIS A 366 -32.26 -18.59 19.15
CA HIS A 366 -31.79 -18.34 20.52
C HIS A 366 -30.86 -19.44 21.02
N LEU A 367 -31.14 -20.71 20.74
CA LEU A 367 -30.24 -21.82 21.08
C LEU A 367 -28.90 -21.72 20.34
N GLY A 368 -28.91 -21.39 19.06
CA GLY A 368 -27.68 -21.20 18.27
C GLY A 368 -26.82 -20.05 18.79
N ASP A 369 -27.44 -18.93 19.18
CA ASP A 369 -26.72 -17.80 19.79
C ASP A 369 -26.15 -18.15 21.17
N LEU A 370 -26.92 -18.87 22.01
CA LEU A 370 -26.46 -19.33 23.32
C LEU A 370 -25.33 -20.35 23.22
N GLU A 371 -25.39 -21.30 22.30
CA GLU A 371 -24.29 -22.27 22.07
C GLU A 371 -23.02 -21.58 21.60
N ARG A 372 -23.14 -20.55 20.75
CA ARG A 372 -21.98 -19.74 20.33
C ARG A 372 -21.37 -18.99 21.51
N LYS A 373 -22.19 -18.38 22.37
CA LYS A 373 -21.73 -17.70 23.59
C LYS A 373 -21.10 -18.66 24.59
N GLU A 374 -21.68 -19.85 24.77
CA GLU A 374 -21.14 -20.91 25.64
C GLU A 374 -19.74 -21.34 25.17
N ARG A 375 -19.56 -21.61 23.87
CA ARG A 375 -18.24 -21.94 23.29
C ARG A 375 -17.23 -20.82 23.48
N ASN A 376 -17.65 -19.56 23.34
CA ASN A 376 -16.76 -18.42 23.57
C ASN A 376 -16.32 -18.33 25.05
N LEU A 377 -17.25 -18.51 26.01
CA LEU A 377 -16.93 -18.51 27.44
C LEU A 377 -16.03 -19.69 27.84
N GLN A 378 -16.24 -20.87 27.25
CA GLN A 378 -15.34 -22.02 27.42
C GLN A 378 -13.94 -21.71 26.88
N GLY A 379 -13.83 -21.09 25.70
CA GLY A 379 -12.55 -20.62 25.17
C GLY A 379 -11.87 -19.56 26.06
N TYR A 380 -12.63 -18.71 26.73
CA TYR A 380 -12.08 -17.78 27.74
C TYR A 380 -11.54 -18.50 28.96
N LEU A 381 -12.23 -19.54 29.48
CA LEU A 381 -11.75 -20.34 30.60
C LEU A 381 -10.42 -21.04 30.28
N GLU A 382 -10.29 -21.62 29.09
CA GLU A 382 -9.04 -22.27 28.66
C GLU A 382 -7.87 -21.29 28.63
N LYS A 383 -8.06 -20.11 28.01
CA LYS A 383 -7.05 -19.04 27.98
C LYS A 383 -6.70 -18.54 29.38
N THR A 384 -7.69 -18.41 30.25
CA THR A 384 -7.50 -17.94 31.64
C THR A 384 -6.68 -18.94 32.46
N ARG A 385 -6.95 -20.24 32.31
CA ARG A 385 -6.18 -21.32 32.95
C ARG A 385 -4.75 -21.42 32.44
N TYR A 386 -4.55 -21.13 31.16
CA TYR A 386 -3.21 -21.03 30.59
C TYR A 386 -2.42 -19.86 31.22
N LEU A 387 -3.03 -18.67 31.37
CA LEU A 387 -2.41 -17.54 32.06
C LEU A 387 -2.01 -17.86 33.52
N GLN A 388 -2.79 -18.67 34.23
CA GLN A 388 -2.46 -19.12 35.59
C GLN A 388 -1.25 -20.05 35.65
N LYS A 389 -1.03 -20.85 34.60
CA LYS A 389 0.04 -21.86 34.53
C LYS A 389 1.24 -21.41 33.70
N MET A 390 1.25 -20.15 33.26
CA MET A 390 2.29 -19.61 32.40
C MET A 390 3.67 -19.69 33.11
N PRO A 391 4.66 -20.35 32.49
CA PRO A 391 6.04 -20.36 32.98
C PRO A 391 6.63 -18.95 33.03
N SER A 392 7.47 -18.67 34.03
CA SER A 392 8.11 -17.35 34.17
C SER A 392 8.97 -16.97 32.96
N LYS A 393 9.54 -17.95 32.24
CA LYS A 393 10.30 -17.71 30.99
C LYS A 393 9.39 -17.24 29.85
N GLU A 394 8.18 -17.76 29.77
CA GLU A 394 7.21 -17.38 28.75
C GLU A 394 6.60 -16.01 29.08
N LEU A 395 6.31 -15.76 30.35
CA LEU A 395 5.90 -14.44 30.82
C LEU A 395 6.98 -13.39 30.58
N LEU A 396 8.25 -13.70 30.85
CA LEU A 396 9.38 -12.82 30.54
C LEU A 396 9.39 -12.51 29.03
N ALA A 397 9.25 -13.51 28.17
CA ALA A 397 9.22 -13.32 26.72
C ALA A 397 7.99 -12.55 26.21
N MET A 398 6.89 -12.50 26.99
CA MET A 398 5.73 -11.65 26.69
C MET A 398 5.92 -10.22 27.19
N LEU A 399 6.50 -10.05 28.38
CA LEU A 399 6.80 -8.75 29.00
C LEU A 399 7.84 -7.98 28.19
N THR A 400 8.87 -8.70 27.74
CA THR A 400 9.95 -8.17 26.93
C THR A 400 9.59 -8.27 25.47
N SER A 401 9.66 -7.16 24.72
CA SER A 401 9.60 -7.24 23.26
C SER A 401 10.60 -8.28 22.74
N LYS A 402 10.27 -9.03 21.68
CA LYS A 402 11.22 -9.88 20.93
C LYS A 402 12.31 -9.05 20.22
N ALA A 403 12.76 -7.96 20.83
CA ALA A 403 13.85 -7.15 20.33
C ALA A 403 15.15 -7.94 20.49
N GLN A 404 15.86 -8.10 19.37
CA GLN A 404 17.29 -8.26 19.34
C GLN A 404 17.92 -7.39 20.45
N ASP A 405 18.84 -7.96 21.22
CA ASP A 405 19.61 -7.32 22.30
C ASP A 405 19.45 -5.78 22.35
N PRO A 406 18.55 -5.22 23.19
CA PRO A 406 18.27 -3.77 23.23
C PRO A 406 19.52 -2.92 23.53
N SER A 407 20.64 -3.56 23.91
CA SER A 407 21.95 -2.94 24.00
C SER A 407 22.54 -2.43 22.68
N LEU A 408 21.92 -2.70 21.53
CA LEU A 408 22.52 -2.36 20.23
C LEU A 408 21.81 -1.22 19.48
N ASN A 409 20.50 -0.96 19.63
CA ASN A 409 19.83 0.07 18.82
C ASN A 409 20.07 1.51 19.34
N LEU A 410 20.82 2.32 18.59
CA LEU A 410 21.16 3.69 18.96
C LEU A 410 19.98 4.66 19.07
N GLN A 411 18.92 4.48 18.29
CA GLN A 411 17.73 5.31 18.38
C GLN A 411 16.98 5.08 19.70
N GLN A 412 16.92 3.83 20.17
CA GLN A 412 16.39 3.51 21.49
C GLN A 412 17.24 4.14 22.58
N HIS A 413 18.57 4.05 22.48
CA HIS A 413 19.50 4.68 23.42
C HIS A 413 19.29 6.19 23.51
N LEU A 414 19.16 6.87 22.37
CA LEU A 414 18.87 8.32 22.33
C LEU A 414 17.53 8.68 22.97
N THR A 415 16.49 7.91 22.67
CA THR A 415 15.14 8.16 23.21
C THR A 415 15.16 8.05 24.74
N GLN A 416 15.77 6.98 25.26
CA GLN A 416 15.88 6.75 26.70
C GLN A 416 16.79 7.76 27.37
N PHE A 417 17.93 8.08 26.75
CA PHE A 417 18.83 9.11 27.25
C PHE A 417 18.14 10.48 27.42
N LYS A 418 17.29 10.89 26.46
CA LYS A 418 16.51 12.13 26.57
C LYS A 418 15.52 12.10 27.72
N LEU A 419 14.77 11.00 27.87
CA LEU A 419 13.83 10.80 28.99
C LEU A 419 14.55 10.87 30.33
N TYR A 420 15.67 10.18 30.46
CA TYR A 420 16.47 10.18 31.68
C TYR A 420 17.06 11.56 31.98
N SER A 421 17.57 12.26 30.96
CA SER A 421 18.12 13.62 31.09
C SER A 421 17.07 14.60 31.63
N LEU A 422 15.79 14.43 31.28
CA LEU A 422 14.68 15.20 31.84
C LEU A 422 14.39 14.80 33.29
N HIS A 423 14.42 13.50 33.61
CA HIS A 423 14.17 13.00 34.97
C HIS A 423 15.18 13.54 35.99
N ILE A 424 16.46 13.61 35.61
CA ILE A 424 17.52 14.14 36.48
C ILE A 424 17.70 15.66 36.36
N ASP A 425 16.78 16.37 35.70
CA ASP A 425 16.84 17.83 35.48
C ASP A 425 18.18 18.31 34.89
N ASN A 426 18.76 17.51 33.98
CA ASN A 426 20.09 17.72 33.39
C ASN A 426 21.27 17.80 34.37
N LYS A 427 21.11 17.38 35.64
CA LYS A 427 22.16 17.39 36.68
C LYS A 427 23.12 16.20 36.57
N TRP A 428 23.79 16.10 35.44
CA TRP A 428 24.69 14.98 35.12
C TRP A 428 25.93 14.90 36.03
N GLU A 429 26.38 16.03 36.58
CA GLU A 429 27.52 16.08 37.51
C GLU A 429 27.18 15.46 38.88
N GLU A 430 26.01 15.80 39.43
CA GLU A 430 25.50 15.17 40.67
C GLU A 430 25.29 13.67 40.48
N TRP A 431 24.80 13.27 39.30
CA TRP A 431 24.63 11.86 38.93
C TRP A 431 25.98 11.12 38.84
N SER A 432 26.98 11.67 38.15
CA SER A 432 28.29 11.01 38.02
C SER A 432 29.01 10.87 39.37
N GLN A 433 28.82 11.84 40.27
CA GLN A 433 29.35 11.75 41.63
C GLN A 433 28.67 10.64 42.43
N LYS A 434 27.33 10.53 42.36
CA LYS A 434 26.55 9.48 43.03
C LYS A 434 26.93 8.07 42.57
N HIS A 435 27.19 7.89 41.27
CA HIS A 435 27.51 6.59 40.66
C HIS A 435 29.01 6.39 40.40
N SER A 436 29.87 7.19 41.04
CA SER A 436 31.32 7.20 40.80
C SER A 436 32.00 5.85 41.04
N GLN A 437 31.59 5.10 42.07
CA GLN A 437 32.13 3.77 42.38
C GLN A 437 31.76 2.74 41.30
N GLU A 438 30.50 2.72 40.88
CA GLU A 438 29.98 1.79 39.86
C GLU A 438 30.62 2.07 38.50
N LEU A 439 30.79 3.35 38.13
CA LEU A 439 31.49 3.73 36.91
C LEU A 439 32.98 3.37 36.93
N MET A 440 33.65 3.47 38.09
CA MET A 440 35.03 2.99 38.25
C MET A 440 35.14 1.48 38.05
N GLU A 441 34.21 0.71 38.62
CA GLU A 441 34.16 -0.75 38.43
C GLU A 441 33.95 -1.11 36.96
N LEU A 442 33.02 -0.44 36.27
CA LEU A 442 32.80 -0.63 34.83
C LEU A 442 34.04 -0.31 34.02
N PHE A 443 34.75 0.77 34.34
CA PHE A 443 36.00 1.11 33.67
C PHE A 443 37.07 0.02 33.85
N TYR A 444 37.29 -0.45 35.08
CA TYR A 444 38.26 -1.53 35.33
C TYR A 444 37.88 -2.82 34.61
N GLN A 445 36.60 -3.17 34.57
CA GLN A 445 36.12 -4.33 33.81
C GLN A 445 36.37 -4.15 32.31
N ALA A 446 36.11 -2.97 31.75
CA ALA A 446 36.38 -2.67 30.35
C ALA A 446 37.87 -2.80 30.00
N VAL A 447 38.76 -2.27 30.84
CA VAL A 447 40.22 -2.39 30.67
C VAL A 447 40.67 -3.84 30.75
N ASN A 448 40.20 -4.59 31.76
CA ASN A 448 40.54 -6.00 31.93
C ASN A 448 40.07 -6.85 30.76
N LEU A 449 38.88 -6.58 30.22
CA LEU A 449 38.35 -7.27 29.04
C LEU A 449 39.17 -6.94 27.78
N ALA A 450 39.52 -5.68 27.57
CA ALA A 450 40.37 -5.28 26.44
C ALA A 450 41.77 -5.92 26.53
N GLN A 451 42.43 -5.82 27.69
CA GLN A 451 43.74 -6.45 27.94
C GLN A 451 43.70 -7.99 27.81
N GLY A 452 42.62 -8.59 28.33
CA GLY A 452 42.37 -10.04 28.25
C GLY A 452 42.15 -10.54 26.81
N ARG A 453 41.69 -9.67 25.89
CA ARG A 453 41.61 -9.96 24.44
C ARG A 453 42.96 -9.76 23.76
N VAL A 454 43.67 -8.67 24.04
CA VAL A 454 44.96 -8.34 23.41
C VAL A 454 46.01 -9.43 23.70
N GLY A 455 46.18 -9.84 24.97
CA GLY A 455 47.27 -10.74 25.36
C GLY A 455 47.30 -12.13 24.67
N PRO A 456 46.17 -12.84 24.51
CA PRO A 456 46.08 -14.07 23.71
C PRO A 456 46.27 -13.81 22.21
N LEU A 457 45.64 -12.75 21.68
CA LEU A 457 45.70 -12.42 20.26
C LEU A 457 47.11 -12.02 19.82
N GLU A 458 47.87 -11.26 20.63
CA GLU A 458 49.28 -10.92 20.38
C GLU A 458 50.21 -12.13 20.43
N ARG A 459 49.88 -13.15 21.23
CA ARG A 459 50.65 -14.41 21.31
C ARG A 459 50.36 -15.36 20.16
N ASP A 460 49.14 -15.36 19.65
CA ASP A 460 48.69 -16.24 18.57
C ASP A 460 48.93 -15.65 17.18
N PHE A 461 48.86 -14.32 17.03
CA PHE A 461 49.01 -13.63 15.75
C PHE A 461 50.36 -13.92 15.04
N PRO A 462 51.54 -13.88 15.70
CA PRO A 462 52.83 -14.16 15.05
C PRO A 462 53.00 -15.64 14.64
N LYS A 463 52.20 -16.55 15.22
CA LYS A 463 52.28 -18.00 14.98
C LYS A 463 51.43 -18.47 13.81
N ARG A 464 50.55 -17.61 13.29
CA ARG A 464 49.64 -17.93 12.18
C ARG A 464 50.28 -17.61 10.83
N ASN A 465 50.05 -18.48 9.85
CA ASN A 465 50.53 -18.29 8.49
C ASN A 465 49.71 -17.18 7.79
N PRO A 466 50.35 -16.17 7.15
CA PRO A 466 49.64 -15.13 6.41
C PRO A 466 48.68 -15.61 5.31
N LYS A 467 48.83 -16.87 4.86
CA LYS A 467 47.96 -17.52 3.87
C LYS A 467 46.74 -18.25 4.47
N ASP A 468 46.62 -18.33 5.79
CA ASP A 468 45.47 -18.93 6.48
C ASP A 468 44.23 -18.01 6.38
N PRO A 469 43.05 -18.49 5.94
CA PRO A 469 41.81 -17.72 5.95
C PRO A 469 41.48 -17.05 7.29
N GLN A 470 41.92 -17.64 8.42
CA GLN A 470 41.70 -17.09 9.75
C GLN A 470 42.77 -16.08 10.22
N TYR A 471 43.94 -16.02 9.56
CA TYR A 471 45.02 -15.07 9.92
C TYR A 471 44.52 -13.64 9.96
N GLN A 472 43.73 -13.28 8.95
CA GLN A 472 43.20 -11.93 8.78
C GLN A 472 42.11 -11.59 9.79
N LYS A 473 41.27 -12.56 10.17
CA LYS A 473 40.26 -12.38 11.21
C LYS A 473 40.90 -12.11 12.58
N VAL A 474 41.95 -12.86 12.91
CA VAL A 474 42.69 -12.68 14.17
C VAL A 474 43.47 -11.36 14.19
N LYS A 475 44.02 -10.93 13.04
CA LYS A 475 44.63 -9.61 12.90
C LYS A 475 43.64 -8.48 13.23
N GLN A 476 42.45 -8.57 12.67
CA GLN A 476 41.39 -7.58 12.89
C GLN A 476 40.93 -7.58 14.36
N GLU A 477 40.69 -8.74 14.94
CA GLU A 477 40.31 -8.84 16.36
C GLU A 477 41.39 -8.27 17.28
N LEU A 478 42.66 -8.39 16.90
CA LEU A 478 43.78 -7.80 17.62
C LEU A 478 43.82 -6.27 17.49
N GLU A 479 43.69 -5.74 16.27
CA GLU A 479 43.66 -4.29 16.02
C GLU A 479 42.47 -3.61 16.73
N GLU A 480 41.28 -4.23 16.68
CA GLU A 480 40.10 -3.78 17.42
C GLU A 480 40.35 -3.77 18.93
N ALA A 481 40.92 -4.85 19.48
CA ALA A 481 41.21 -4.93 20.91
C ALA A 481 42.28 -3.92 21.36
N GLN A 482 43.27 -3.64 20.51
CA GLN A 482 44.28 -2.60 20.76
C GLN A 482 43.68 -1.20 20.71
N ASN A 483 42.75 -0.92 19.78
CA ASN A 483 42.05 0.35 19.70
C ASN A 483 41.07 0.56 20.86
N ASP A 484 40.36 -0.50 21.27
CA ASP A 484 39.53 -0.50 22.48
C ASP A 484 40.36 -0.09 23.72
N LEU A 485 41.60 -0.59 23.82
CA LEU A 485 42.49 -0.27 24.93
C LEU A 485 42.99 1.19 24.86
N LYS A 486 43.44 1.64 23.68
CA LYS A 486 43.87 3.04 23.46
C LYS A 486 42.77 4.06 23.75
N ALA A 487 41.52 3.76 23.38
CA ALA A 487 40.39 4.62 23.69
C ALA A 487 40.20 4.82 25.20
N LEU A 488 40.40 3.76 25.99
CA LEU A 488 40.29 3.80 27.45
C LEU A 488 41.49 4.49 28.12
N GLU A 489 42.67 4.52 27.49
CA GLU A 489 43.85 5.25 27.99
C GLU A 489 43.60 6.76 28.08
N GLY A 490 42.73 7.33 27.23
CA GLY A 490 42.32 8.73 27.30
C GLY A 490 41.57 9.14 28.59
N LEU A 491 41.16 8.15 29.39
CA LEU A 491 40.51 8.33 30.70
C LEU A 491 41.51 8.32 31.88
N VAL A 492 42.80 8.06 31.61
CA VAL A 492 43.86 7.95 32.62
C VAL A 492 44.83 9.11 32.49
N GLU A 493 45.16 9.76 33.62
CA GLU A 493 46.23 10.76 33.69
C GLU A 493 47.32 10.28 34.63
N GLU A 494 48.57 10.22 34.15
CA GLU A 494 49.73 9.91 34.98
C GLU A 494 50.31 11.20 35.58
N ARG A 495 50.19 11.37 36.91
CA ARG A 495 50.85 12.45 37.65
C ARG A 495 51.71 11.88 38.77
N GLY A 496 53.00 12.20 38.76
CA GLY A 496 53.93 11.91 39.86
C GLY A 496 54.07 10.43 40.21
N GLY A 497 53.96 9.52 39.23
CA GLY A 497 54.06 8.07 39.45
C GLY A 497 52.77 7.38 39.91
N GLY A 498 51.66 8.12 40.06
CA GLY A 498 50.32 7.58 40.29
C GLY A 498 49.40 7.72 39.07
N ARG A 499 48.47 6.77 38.89
CA ARG A 499 47.41 6.83 37.86
C ARG A 499 46.14 7.43 38.47
N LEU A 500 45.70 8.56 37.92
CA LEU A 500 44.40 9.18 38.21
C LEU A 500 43.38 8.76 37.15
N TYR A 501 42.21 8.29 37.59
CA TYR A 501 41.14 7.82 36.71
C TYR A 501 40.01 8.85 36.68
N HIS A 502 39.69 9.35 35.49
CA HIS A 502 38.72 10.43 35.30
C HIS A 502 37.32 9.87 34.96
N VAL A 503 36.59 9.46 35.98
CA VAL A 503 35.23 8.88 35.86
C VAL A 503 34.23 9.83 35.20
N GLU A 504 34.35 11.12 35.48
CA GLU A 504 33.47 12.16 34.92
C GLU A 504 33.61 12.25 33.39
N ARG A 505 34.79 11.92 32.85
CA ARG A 505 35.03 11.89 31.40
C ARG A 505 34.27 10.75 30.71
N ILE A 506 33.95 9.66 31.41
CA ILE A 506 33.18 8.53 30.87
C ILE A 506 31.77 8.99 30.49
N ILE A 507 31.08 9.66 31.43
CA ILE A 507 29.72 10.17 31.20
C ILE A 507 29.73 11.36 30.25
N THR A 508 30.77 12.19 30.30
CA THR A 508 30.94 13.28 29.33
C THR A 508 31.10 12.73 27.91
N GLY A 509 31.94 11.71 27.72
CA GLY A 509 32.12 11.02 26.43
C GLY A 509 30.83 10.34 25.96
N TYR A 510 30.09 9.69 26.86
CA TYR A 510 28.79 9.07 26.55
C TYR A 510 27.76 10.10 26.06
N ARG A 511 27.65 11.23 26.77
CA ARG A 511 26.74 12.33 26.42
C ARG A 511 27.14 13.00 25.10
N SER A 512 28.43 13.28 24.92
CA SER A 512 28.95 13.91 23.70
C SER A 512 28.76 12.99 22.49
N PHE A 513 29.05 11.69 22.61
CA PHE A 513 28.76 10.73 21.54
C PHE A 513 27.28 10.73 21.15
N LEU A 514 26.35 10.65 22.11
CA LEU A 514 24.92 10.64 21.81
C LEU A 514 24.45 11.95 21.16
N LYS A 515 24.74 13.11 21.76
CA LYS A 515 24.21 14.41 21.32
C LYS A 515 24.93 15.00 20.10
N GLU A 516 26.24 14.80 20.00
CA GLU A 516 27.09 15.49 19.02
C GLU A 516 27.46 14.60 17.84
N THR A 517 27.29 13.28 17.96
CA THR A 517 27.62 12.30 16.92
C THR A 517 26.41 11.48 16.49
N ALA A 518 25.83 10.65 17.37
CA ALA A 518 24.79 9.70 17.02
C ALA A 518 23.47 10.37 16.57
N GLU A 519 22.99 11.36 17.32
CA GLU A 519 21.74 12.06 17.02
C GLU A 519 21.78 12.85 15.69
N PRO A 520 22.80 13.70 15.41
CA PRO A 520 22.95 14.34 14.10
C PRO A 520 23.05 13.35 12.94
N LEU A 521 23.78 12.25 13.13
CA LEU A 521 23.92 11.19 12.12
C LEU A 521 22.57 10.57 11.77
N ILE A 522 21.79 10.17 12.78
CA ILE A 522 20.46 9.57 12.60
C ILE A 522 19.52 10.55 11.90
N PHE A 523 19.51 11.83 12.32
CA PHE A 523 18.69 12.84 11.67
C PHE A 523 19.11 13.13 10.23
N CYS A 524 20.41 13.20 9.95
CA CYS A 524 20.88 13.39 8.58
C CYS A 524 20.50 12.21 7.68
N ARG A 525 20.64 10.96 8.16
CA ARG A 525 20.23 9.76 7.42
C ARG A 525 18.75 9.74 7.12
N ARG A 526 17.92 10.05 8.12
CA ARG A 526 16.47 10.17 7.97
C ARG A 526 16.09 11.26 6.97
N LEU A 527 16.72 12.43 7.06
CA LEU A 527 16.53 13.51 6.08
C LEU A 527 16.93 13.09 4.66
N SER A 528 18.03 12.34 4.51
CA SER A 528 18.42 11.78 3.21
C SER A 528 17.32 10.89 2.63
N GLN A 529 16.49 10.22 3.43
CA GLN A 529 15.36 9.41 2.90
C GLN A 529 14.18 10.25 2.38
N LEU A 530 14.08 11.51 2.82
CA LEU A 530 13.12 12.46 2.27
C LEU A 530 13.62 13.10 0.97
N VAL A 531 14.83 12.76 0.52
CA VAL A 531 15.39 13.18 -0.76
C VAL A 531 15.61 11.94 -1.62
N LYS A 532 15.07 11.92 -2.83
CA LYS A 532 15.21 10.79 -3.75
C LYS A 532 15.87 11.22 -5.04
N LEU A 533 16.88 10.48 -5.46
CA LEU A 533 17.47 10.62 -6.79
C LEU A 533 16.60 9.91 -7.82
N TRP A 534 16.29 10.59 -8.92
CA TRP A 534 15.55 10.02 -10.04
C TRP A 534 16.34 10.23 -11.36
N PRO A 535 16.44 9.23 -12.24
CA PRO A 535 15.98 7.85 -12.07
C PRO A 535 16.75 7.12 -10.94
N PRO A 536 16.14 6.11 -10.29
CA PRO A 536 16.79 5.35 -9.22
C PRO A 536 17.96 4.51 -9.76
N LEU A 537 18.96 4.24 -8.92
CA LEU A 537 20.09 3.38 -9.30
C LEU A 537 19.60 1.95 -9.53
N LEU A 538 19.86 1.41 -10.72
CA LEU A 538 19.61 0.00 -11.04
C LEU A 538 20.97 -0.68 -11.26
N VAL A 539 21.31 -1.65 -10.42
CA VAL A 539 22.53 -2.46 -10.58
C VAL A 539 22.26 -3.73 -11.38
N LYS A 540 21.01 -4.22 -11.34
CA LYS A 540 20.52 -5.42 -12.01
C LYS A 540 19.08 -5.19 -12.46
N ASP A 541 18.58 -6.11 -13.28
CA ASP A 541 17.17 -6.11 -13.67
C ASP A 541 16.28 -6.16 -12.42
N PRO A 542 15.37 -5.19 -12.25
CA PRO A 542 14.45 -5.19 -11.13
C PRO A 542 13.52 -6.42 -11.21
N PRO A 543 13.19 -7.05 -10.08
CA PRO A 543 12.20 -8.14 -10.05
C PRO A 543 10.84 -7.64 -10.56
N LEU A 544 10.02 -8.53 -11.11
CA LEU A 544 8.72 -8.20 -11.74
C LEU A 544 7.85 -7.25 -10.90
N MET A 545 7.75 -7.47 -9.59
CA MET A 545 6.99 -6.60 -8.69
C MET A 545 7.55 -5.17 -8.65
N ARG A 546 8.88 -5.02 -8.65
CA ARG A 546 9.55 -3.71 -8.62
C ARG A 546 9.46 -2.99 -9.96
N GLN A 547 9.40 -3.70 -11.08
CA GLN A 547 9.21 -3.10 -12.41
C GLN A 547 7.93 -2.27 -12.45
N GLN A 548 6.85 -2.84 -11.96
CA GLN A 548 5.56 -2.18 -11.83
C GLN A 548 5.61 -0.96 -10.90
N GLU A 549 6.26 -1.06 -9.75
CA GLU A 549 6.43 0.06 -8.82
C GLU A 549 7.23 1.22 -9.44
N LEU A 550 8.21 0.95 -10.30
CA LEU A 550 9.01 1.99 -10.96
C LEU A 550 8.16 2.83 -11.92
N PHE A 551 7.25 2.21 -12.67
CA PHE A 551 6.35 2.97 -13.56
C PHE A 551 5.26 3.71 -12.77
N ASP A 552 4.81 3.17 -11.64
CA ASP A 552 3.95 3.85 -10.69
C ASP A 552 4.65 5.10 -10.09
N GLU A 553 5.94 4.99 -9.76
CA GLU A 553 6.78 6.11 -9.31
C GLU A 553 6.93 7.16 -10.43
N VAL A 554 7.13 6.76 -11.69
CA VAL A 554 7.16 7.67 -12.85
C VAL A 554 5.84 8.44 -12.99
N ARG A 555 4.71 7.75 -12.83
CA ARG A 555 3.38 8.36 -12.91
C ARG A 555 3.17 9.38 -11.78
N TYR A 556 3.49 9.01 -10.54
CA TYR A 556 3.47 9.93 -9.40
C TYR A 556 4.35 11.16 -9.64
N LEU A 557 5.58 10.96 -10.12
CA LEU A 557 6.52 12.05 -10.40
C LEU A 557 5.97 13.04 -11.43
N ASN A 558 5.42 12.53 -12.53
CA ASN A 558 4.93 13.38 -13.60
C ASN A 558 3.60 14.07 -13.21
N GLU A 559 2.66 13.32 -12.63
CA GLU A 559 1.29 13.78 -12.42
C GLU A 559 1.08 14.54 -11.11
N SER A 560 1.80 14.20 -10.02
CA SER A 560 1.71 14.89 -8.72
C SER A 560 2.84 15.90 -8.51
N LEU A 561 4.09 15.57 -8.87
CA LEU A 561 5.25 16.34 -8.40
C LEU A 561 5.86 17.30 -9.41
N LYS A 562 5.77 17.03 -10.72
CA LYS A 562 6.46 17.78 -11.78
C LYS A 562 6.24 19.29 -11.73
N ASN A 563 5.07 19.71 -11.25
CA ASN A 563 4.67 21.11 -11.12
C ASN A 563 4.67 21.59 -9.67
N THR A 564 5.51 21.03 -8.81
CA THR A 564 5.66 21.40 -7.40
C THR A 564 7.11 21.75 -7.09
N SER A 565 7.36 22.42 -5.96
CA SER A 565 8.72 22.68 -5.48
C SER A 565 9.44 21.43 -4.95
N ARG A 566 8.79 20.26 -4.96
CA ARG A 566 9.35 18.97 -4.55
C ARG A 566 9.96 18.18 -5.71
N HIS A 567 9.91 18.72 -6.92
CA HIS A 567 10.63 18.17 -8.05
C HIS A 567 11.72 19.17 -8.46
N CYS A 568 12.97 18.78 -8.23
CA CYS A 568 14.15 19.57 -8.54
C CYS A 568 14.99 18.88 -9.61
N ILE A 569 15.74 19.64 -10.40
CA ILE A 569 16.64 19.14 -11.43
C ILE A 569 18.06 19.56 -11.06
N MET A 570 18.97 18.60 -10.96
CA MET A 570 20.38 18.87 -10.67
C MET A 570 21.16 19.17 -11.96
N ALA A 571 20.95 20.37 -12.52
CA ALA A 571 21.57 20.81 -13.76
C ALA A 571 22.38 22.11 -13.59
N ALA A 572 23.50 22.23 -14.31
CA ALA A 572 24.38 23.40 -14.25
C ALA A 572 23.72 24.65 -14.84
N GLN A 573 22.80 24.45 -15.79
CA GLN A 573 22.04 25.49 -16.45
C GLN A 573 20.57 25.09 -16.59
N GLY A 574 19.67 26.08 -16.63
CA GLY A 574 18.23 25.87 -16.76
C GLY A 574 17.49 25.97 -15.43
N LYS A 575 16.17 25.73 -15.48
CA LYS A 575 15.30 25.83 -14.30
C LYS A 575 15.54 24.65 -13.36
N VAL A 576 15.88 24.95 -12.12
CA VAL A 576 16.14 23.97 -11.05
C VAL A 576 14.84 23.38 -10.51
N CYS A 577 13.88 24.22 -10.16
CA CYS A 577 12.56 23.78 -9.73
C CYS A 577 11.54 24.28 -10.74
N SER A 578 10.50 23.48 -10.98
CA SER A 578 9.28 24.00 -11.56
C SER A 578 8.66 25.00 -10.59
N LEU A 579 8.23 26.16 -11.09
CA LEU A 579 7.35 27.02 -10.31
C LEU A 579 6.08 26.21 -10.00
N PRO A 580 5.60 26.22 -8.75
CA PRO A 580 4.32 25.60 -8.45
C PRO A 580 3.30 26.20 -9.40
N GLN A 581 2.82 25.42 -10.37
CA GLN A 581 1.57 25.80 -10.99
C GLN A 581 0.57 25.60 -9.87
N LEU A 582 -0.06 26.70 -9.42
CA LEU A 582 -1.32 26.57 -8.69
C LEU A 582 -2.16 25.65 -9.57
N VAL A 583 -2.34 24.40 -9.12
CA VAL A 583 -3.37 23.52 -9.68
C VAL A 583 -4.60 24.40 -9.61
N GLY A 584 -5.05 24.88 -10.76
CA GLY A 584 -6.05 25.95 -10.81
C GLY A 584 -7.22 25.53 -9.95
N GLU A 585 -7.84 26.46 -9.22
CA GLU A 585 -9.04 26.15 -8.43
C GLU A 585 -10.05 25.37 -9.29
N HIS A 586 -10.13 25.70 -10.58
CA HIS A 586 -10.87 24.97 -11.61
C HIS A 586 -10.53 23.48 -11.74
N THR A 587 -9.28 23.05 -11.65
CA THR A 587 -8.90 21.63 -11.76
C THR A 587 -9.30 20.85 -10.51
N ARG A 588 -9.13 21.43 -9.32
CA ARG A 588 -9.59 20.81 -8.06
C ARG A 588 -11.11 20.73 -8.02
N GLU A 589 -11.78 21.80 -8.42
CA GLU A 589 -13.23 21.86 -8.55
C GLU A 589 -13.74 20.82 -9.54
N LEU A 590 -13.10 20.69 -10.72
CA LEU A 590 -13.42 19.67 -11.71
C LEU A 590 -13.32 18.25 -11.12
N ARG A 591 -12.19 17.91 -10.46
CA ARG A 591 -12.03 16.59 -9.80
C ARG A 591 -13.12 16.33 -8.77
N SER A 592 -13.47 17.33 -7.97
CA SER A 592 -14.55 17.23 -6.97
C SER A 592 -15.91 16.99 -7.62
N ARG A 593 -16.25 17.72 -8.69
CA ARG A 593 -17.49 17.52 -9.47
C ARG A 593 -17.56 16.10 -10.04
N LEU A 594 -16.47 15.61 -10.63
CA LEU A 594 -16.38 14.25 -11.18
C LEU A 594 -16.54 13.18 -10.10
N LEU A 595 -15.87 13.33 -8.96
CA LEU A 595 -15.95 12.37 -7.85
C LEU A 595 -17.38 12.33 -7.27
N LYS A 596 -18.01 13.49 -7.10
CA LYS A 596 -19.39 13.60 -6.60
C LYS A 596 -20.38 12.89 -7.55
N ARG A 597 -20.24 13.13 -8.86
CA ARG A 597 -21.17 12.61 -9.88
C ARG A 597 -20.95 11.14 -10.25
N TYR A 598 -19.71 10.68 -10.28
CA TYR A 598 -19.35 9.36 -10.83
C TYR A 598 -18.76 8.40 -9.80
N GLY A 599 -18.46 8.86 -8.58
CA GLY A 599 -17.83 8.05 -7.54
C GLY A 599 -18.70 6.91 -7.04
N ARG A 600 -20.02 7.11 -6.90
CA ARG A 600 -20.98 6.07 -6.49
C ARG A 600 -22.25 6.16 -7.33
N ASN A 601 -22.44 5.19 -8.22
CA ASN A 601 -23.57 5.11 -9.14
C ASN A 601 -24.15 3.70 -9.17
N ILE A 602 -25.29 3.52 -9.84
CA ILE A 602 -25.70 2.19 -10.28
C ILE A 602 -25.24 1.97 -11.73
N ALA A 603 -25.02 0.71 -12.11
CA ALA A 603 -24.74 0.34 -13.48
C ALA A 603 -25.92 -0.46 -14.03
N VAL A 604 -26.44 -0.07 -15.19
CA VAL A 604 -27.44 -0.80 -15.95
C VAL A 604 -26.74 -1.49 -17.10
N MET A 605 -26.98 -2.79 -17.25
CA MET A 605 -26.44 -3.60 -18.33
C MET A 605 -27.59 -4.18 -19.16
N MET A 606 -27.54 -3.92 -20.46
CA MET A 606 -28.37 -4.61 -21.44
C MET A 606 -27.47 -5.50 -22.29
N TYR A 607 -27.95 -6.68 -22.65
CA TYR A 607 -27.26 -7.55 -23.60
C TYR A 607 -28.20 -8.06 -24.66
N ASP A 608 -27.65 -8.38 -25.83
CA ASP A 608 -28.37 -8.90 -26.99
C ASP A 608 -27.54 -9.98 -27.71
N ILE A 609 -28.18 -11.09 -28.07
CA ILE A 609 -27.61 -12.21 -28.82
C ILE A 609 -27.76 -11.90 -30.31
N ARG A 610 -26.73 -11.28 -30.89
CA ARG A 610 -26.76 -10.74 -32.26
C ARG A 610 -27.02 -11.80 -33.34
N GLY A 611 -26.62 -13.04 -33.09
CA GLY A 611 -26.83 -14.15 -34.03
C GLY A 611 -28.21 -14.79 -33.95
N SER A 612 -29.12 -14.29 -33.11
CA SER A 612 -30.47 -14.85 -32.89
C SER A 612 -31.27 -14.98 -34.18
N SER A 613 -31.24 -13.93 -35.02
CA SER A 613 -31.99 -13.87 -36.28
C SER A 613 -31.44 -14.85 -37.32
N PHE A 614 -30.12 -14.97 -37.40
CA PHE A 614 -29.46 -15.95 -38.27
C PHE A 614 -29.75 -17.39 -37.81
N MET A 615 -29.72 -17.63 -36.50
CA MET A 615 -30.08 -18.92 -35.89
C MET A 615 -31.51 -19.31 -36.25
N SER A 616 -32.47 -18.39 -36.11
CA SER A 616 -33.88 -18.63 -36.43
C SER A 616 -34.05 -19.01 -37.91
N ALA A 617 -33.43 -18.24 -38.81
CA ALA A 617 -33.48 -18.48 -40.26
C ALA A 617 -32.88 -19.84 -40.67
N LYS A 618 -31.83 -20.30 -39.98
CA LYS A 618 -31.13 -21.56 -40.31
C LYS A 618 -31.71 -22.80 -39.63
N LEU A 619 -32.23 -22.68 -38.41
CA LEU A 619 -32.87 -23.81 -37.72
C LEU A 619 -34.24 -24.15 -38.32
N ASN A 620 -35.02 -23.13 -38.70
CA ASN A 620 -36.41 -23.24 -39.15
C ASN A 620 -37.30 -24.13 -38.23
N GLN A 621 -37.00 -24.13 -36.93
CA GLN A 621 -37.69 -24.91 -35.90
C GLN A 621 -37.72 -24.12 -34.58
N ALA A 622 -38.82 -23.41 -34.33
CA ALA A 622 -38.98 -22.50 -33.19
C ALA A 622 -38.76 -23.18 -31.82
N GLU A 623 -39.19 -24.43 -31.67
CA GLU A 623 -39.00 -25.20 -30.43
C GLU A 623 -37.51 -25.45 -30.12
N ARG A 624 -36.71 -25.79 -31.13
CA ARG A 624 -35.26 -25.98 -30.97
C ARG A 624 -34.56 -24.66 -30.71
N GLU A 625 -34.95 -23.61 -31.42
CA GLU A 625 -34.43 -22.25 -31.18
C GLU A 625 -34.66 -21.84 -29.72
N ARG A 626 -35.88 -22.02 -29.21
CA ARG A 626 -36.24 -21.75 -27.82
C ARG A 626 -35.40 -22.57 -26.84
N GLU A 627 -35.20 -23.87 -27.10
CA GLU A 627 -34.39 -24.72 -26.22
C GLU A 627 -32.94 -24.23 -26.13
N ILE A 628 -32.33 -23.91 -27.27
CA ILE A 628 -30.95 -23.41 -27.34
C ILE A 628 -30.83 -22.04 -26.65
N LYS A 629 -31.74 -21.11 -26.94
CA LYS A 629 -31.78 -19.79 -26.30
C LYS A 629 -31.94 -19.90 -24.78
N ASN A 630 -32.84 -20.76 -24.29
CA ASN A 630 -33.04 -20.97 -22.86
C ASN A 630 -31.80 -21.55 -22.18
N LYS A 631 -31.06 -22.46 -22.83
CA LYS A 631 -29.81 -23.01 -22.30
C LYS A 631 -28.76 -21.91 -22.14
N LEU A 632 -28.56 -21.07 -23.16
CA LEU A 632 -27.61 -19.96 -23.07
C LEU A 632 -28.08 -18.90 -22.06
N GLY A 633 -29.35 -18.48 -22.13
CA GLY A 633 -29.95 -17.50 -21.23
C GLY A 633 -29.84 -17.92 -19.76
N TYR A 634 -29.99 -19.21 -19.46
CA TYR A 634 -29.75 -19.74 -18.11
C TYR A 634 -28.30 -19.56 -17.66
N LEU A 635 -27.32 -19.88 -18.51
CA LEU A 635 -25.90 -19.69 -18.19
C LEU A 635 -25.57 -18.21 -17.98
N ILE A 636 -26.09 -17.33 -18.83
CA ILE A 636 -25.92 -15.88 -18.70
C ILE A 636 -26.56 -15.35 -17.41
N ALA A 637 -27.79 -15.78 -17.08
CA ALA A 637 -28.45 -15.41 -15.84
C ALA A 637 -27.65 -15.85 -14.59
N GLN A 638 -27.02 -17.02 -14.64
CA GLN A 638 -26.12 -17.47 -13.58
C GLN A 638 -24.89 -16.57 -13.46
N VAL A 639 -24.27 -16.19 -14.57
CA VAL A 639 -23.12 -15.25 -14.56
C VAL A 639 -23.51 -13.92 -13.93
N ILE A 640 -24.66 -13.35 -14.32
CA ILE A 640 -25.18 -12.09 -13.75
C ILE A 640 -25.34 -12.20 -12.24
N LYS A 641 -25.97 -13.29 -11.77
CA LYS A 641 -26.18 -13.53 -10.32
C LYS A 641 -24.86 -13.71 -9.57
N GLN A 642 -23.90 -14.43 -10.14
CA GLN A 642 -22.58 -14.65 -9.53
C GLN A 642 -21.80 -13.34 -9.34
N HIS A 643 -22.00 -12.36 -10.22
CA HIS A 643 -21.41 -11.02 -10.12
C HIS A 643 -22.28 -10.02 -9.35
N GLY A 644 -23.31 -10.50 -8.64
CA GLY A 644 -24.18 -9.67 -7.81
C GLY A 644 -25.17 -8.79 -8.57
N GLY A 645 -25.37 -9.04 -9.86
CA GLY A 645 -26.35 -8.34 -10.68
C GLY A 645 -27.76 -8.85 -10.44
N MET A 646 -28.73 -7.94 -10.51
CA MET A 646 -30.15 -8.27 -10.47
C MET A 646 -30.72 -8.30 -11.89
N LEU A 647 -30.95 -9.51 -12.42
CA LEU A 647 -31.63 -9.69 -13.71
C LEU A 647 -33.11 -9.30 -13.56
N ILE A 648 -33.56 -8.30 -14.33
CA ILE A 648 -34.95 -7.82 -14.31
C ILE A 648 -35.79 -8.65 -15.27
N LYS A 649 -35.47 -8.59 -16.56
CA LYS A 649 -36.21 -9.28 -17.62
C LYS A 649 -35.30 -9.88 -18.68
N ASP A 650 -35.80 -10.96 -19.25
CA ASP A 650 -35.30 -11.57 -20.48
C ASP A 650 -36.19 -11.06 -21.63
N THR A 651 -35.60 -10.53 -22.68
CA THR A 651 -36.31 -9.98 -23.85
C THR A 651 -36.37 -10.96 -25.02
N GLY A 652 -36.04 -12.24 -24.79
CA GLY A 652 -36.11 -13.33 -25.76
C GLY A 652 -34.75 -13.63 -26.40
N ASP A 653 -34.13 -12.64 -27.02
CA ASP A 653 -32.74 -12.70 -27.51
C ASP A 653 -31.80 -11.79 -26.74
N GLY A 654 -32.27 -11.13 -25.68
CA GLY A 654 -31.46 -10.27 -24.84
C GLY A 654 -31.93 -10.25 -23.39
N GLY A 655 -31.35 -9.38 -22.58
CA GLY A 655 -31.80 -9.21 -21.21
C GLY A 655 -31.32 -7.92 -20.58
N LEU A 656 -31.99 -7.56 -19.49
CA LEU A 656 -31.74 -6.34 -18.74
C LEU A 656 -31.41 -6.68 -17.29
N ALA A 657 -30.26 -6.21 -16.84
CA ALA A 657 -29.79 -6.35 -15.47
C ALA A 657 -29.27 -5.01 -14.92
N TRP A 658 -29.21 -4.89 -13.61
CA TRP A 658 -28.55 -3.76 -12.96
C TRP A 658 -27.68 -4.21 -11.80
N PHE A 659 -26.72 -3.35 -11.43
CA PHE A 659 -25.72 -3.59 -10.40
C PHE A 659 -25.67 -2.38 -9.46
N GLY A 660 -25.74 -2.65 -8.17
CA GLY A 660 -25.62 -1.66 -7.09
C GLY A 660 -25.49 -2.37 -5.75
N GLU A 661 -25.48 -1.60 -4.66
CA GLU A 661 -25.10 -2.12 -3.34
C GLU A 661 -26.08 -3.15 -2.79
N ASN A 662 -27.38 -2.97 -3.06
CA ASN A 662 -28.45 -3.88 -2.63
C ASN A 662 -28.99 -4.80 -3.75
N GLY A 663 -28.29 -4.93 -4.88
CA GLY A 663 -28.72 -5.78 -6.00
C GLY A 663 -29.01 -7.23 -5.60
N PRO A 664 -28.09 -7.94 -4.92
CA PRO A 664 -28.30 -9.31 -4.48
C PRO A 664 -29.46 -9.46 -3.49
N GLU A 665 -29.53 -8.56 -2.51
CA GLU A 665 -30.58 -8.56 -1.48
C GLU A 665 -31.97 -8.32 -2.10
N LEU A 666 -32.08 -7.38 -3.04
CA LEU A 666 -33.31 -7.12 -3.76
C LEU A 666 -33.70 -8.30 -4.65
N TYR A 667 -32.73 -8.99 -5.28
CA TYR A 667 -33.03 -10.19 -6.05
C TYR A 667 -33.68 -11.27 -5.18
N GLU A 668 -33.17 -11.53 -3.98
CA GLU A 668 -33.74 -12.53 -3.05
C GLU A 668 -35.10 -12.11 -2.47
N LYS A 669 -35.32 -10.80 -2.28
CA LYS A 669 -36.62 -10.27 -1.84
C LYS A 669 -37.69 -10.32 -2.93
N CYS A 670 -37.31 -10.08 -4.19
CA CYS A 670 -38.24 -9.96 -5.31
C CYS A 670 -38.47 -11.29 -6.05
N TYR A 671 -37.52 -12.22 -6.00
CA TYR A 671 -37.59 -13.47 -6.75
C TYR A 671 -37.27 -14.67 -5.87
N LYS A 672 -37.96 -15.78 -6.15
CA LYS A 672 -37.61 -17.09 -5.61
C LYS A 672 -37.48 -18.08 -6.78
N GLU A 673 -36.63 -19.09 -6.63
CA GLU A 673 -36.36 -20.10 -7.65
C GLU A 673 -36.97 -21.44 -7.22
N MET A 674 -37.74 -22.08 -8.10
CA MET A 674 -38.28 -23.43 -7.87
C MET A 674 -37.75 -24.38 -8.94
N ALA A 675 -37.39 -25.60 -8.54
CA ALA A 675 -37.04 -26.65 -9.49
C ALA A 675 -38.31 -27.21 -10.15
N GLY A 676 -38.42 -27.09 -11.47
CA GLY A 676 -39.50 -27.70 -12.24
C GLY A 676 -39.29 -29.20 -12.46
N ALA A 677 -40.33 -29.89 -12.94
CA ALA A 677 -40.40 -31.35 -13.09
C ALA A 677 -39.34 -31.98 -14.03
N LYS A 678 -38.59 -31.18 -14.81
CA LYS A 678 -37.49 -31.62 -15.68
C LYS A 678 -36.11 -31.12 -15.22
N GLY A 679 -35.96 -30.67 -13.98
CA GLY A 679 -34.72 -30.10 -13.44
C GLY A 679 -34.45 -28.65 -13.86
N MET A 680 -35.33 -28.04 -14.64
CA MET A 680 -35.24 -26.63 -15.06
C MET A 680 -35.66 -25.72 -13.89
N ARG A 681 -34.78 -24.80 -13.47
CA ARG A 681 -35.11 -23.83 -12.40
C ARG A 681 -35.95 -22.69 -12.96
N ILE A 682 -37.14 -22.51 -12.40
CA ILE A 682 -38.09 -21.47 -12.77
C ILE A 682 -38.04 -20.36 -11.72
N ARG A 683 -37.78 -19.14 -12.18
CA ARG A 683 -37.84 -17.93 -11.35
C ARG A 683 -39.30 -17.47 -11.23
N HIS A 684 -39.78 -17.26 -10.02
CA HIS A 684 -41.09 -16.67 -9.74
C HIS A 684 -40.92 -15.35 -8.98
N SER A 685 -41.65 -14.33 -9.42
CA SER A 685 -41.73 -13.05 -8.72
C SER A 685 -42.55 -13.23 -7.44
N ILE A 686 -42.01 -12.77 -6.32
CA ILE A 686 -42.67 -12.70 -5.01
C ILE A 686 -42.71 -11.27 -4.49
N ALA A 687 -42.35 -10.29 -5.33
CA ALA A 687 -42.29 -8.89 -4.95
C ALA A 687 -43.69 -8.40 -4.52
N ALA A 688 -43.83 -8.03 -3.25
CA ALA A 688 -45.01 -7.35 -2.71
C ALA A 688 -44.76 -5.83 -2.77
N GLY A 689 -45.80 -5.03 -3.01
CA GLY A 689 -45.78 -3.60 -3.37
C GLY A 689 -45.13 -2.59 -2.41
N ALA A 690 -44.00 -2.93 -1.80
CA ALA A 690 -43.10 -2.01 -1.10
C ALA A 690 -42.28 -1.20 -2.11
N GLU A 691 -41.85 0.00 -1.70
CA GLU A 691 -40.90 0.80 -2.47
C GLU A 691 -39.55 0.09 -2.57
N LEU A 692 -39.08 -0.10 -3.80
CA LEU A 692 -37.80 -0.75 -4.09
C LEU A 692 -36.77 0.33 -4.45
N ASN A 693 -35.97 0.71 -3.45
CA ASN A 693 -34.95 1.74 -3.62
C ASN A 693 -33.65 1.15 -4.17
N LEU A 694 -33.12 1.74 -5.24
CA LEU A 694 -31.83 1.39 -5.82
C LEU A 694 -30.71 2.09 -5.04
N LEU A 695 -29.76 1.34 -4.47
CA LEU A 695 -28.63 1.91 -3.75
C LEU A 695 -27.37 1.98 -4.63
N PRO A 696 -26.78 3.18 -4.82
CA PRO A 696 -25.59 3.36 -5.64
C PRO A 696 -24.34 2.77 -4.98
N SER A 697 -23.45 2.19 -5.80
CA SER A 697 -22.22 1.55 -5.35
C SER A 697 -20.99 2.13 -6.06
N ALA A 698 -19.85 2.09 -5.37
CA ALA A 698 -18.55 2.37 -5.97
C ALA A 698 -18.10 1.27 -6.94
N GLU A 699 -18.62 0.05 -6.77
CA GLU A 699 -18.18 -1.15 -7.50
C GLU A 699 -19.13 -1.52 -8.66
N SER A 700 -20.22 -0.77 -8.86
CA SER A 700 -21.30 -1.15 -9.79
C SER A 700 -20.80 -1.35 -11.22
N SER A 701 -19.97 -0.44 -11.73
CA SER A 701 -19.45 -0.52 -13.10
C SER A 701 -18.40 -1.63 -13.24
N ARG A 702 -17.62 -1.90 -12.18
CA ARG A 702 -16.68 -3.03 -12.16
C ARG A 702 -17.41 -4.36 -12.20
N LEU A 703 -18.42 -4.55 -11.35
CA LEU A 703 -19.23 -5.77 -11.35
C LEU A 703 -19.92 -6.00 -12.71
N ALA A 704 -20.42 -4.93 -13.33
CA ALA A 704 -21.03 -5.01 -14.66
C ALA A 704 -19.98 -5.37 -15.75
N ALA A 705 -18.80 -4.75 -15.71
CA ALA A 705 -17.71 -5.03 -16.65
C ALA A 705 -17.19 -6.47 -16.51
N ASP A 706 -16.90 -6.92 -15.29
CA ASP A 706 -16.47 -8.30 -14.99
C ASP A 706 -17.53 -9.31 -15.44
N CYS A 707 -18.81 -9.02 -15.16
CA CYS A 707 -19.93 -9.82 -15.63
C CYS A 707 -19.96 -9.90 -17.16
N ALA A 708 -19.81 -8.79 -17.88
CA ALA A 708 -19.80 -8.77 -19.33
C ALA A 708 -18.63 -9.58 -19.91
N CYS A 709 -17.42 -9.43 -19.36
CA CYS A 709 -16.26 -10.24 -19.73
C CYS A 709 -16.53 -11.74 -19.55
N GLN A 710 -17.12 -12.12 -18.40
CA GLN A 710 -17.45 -13.52 -18.13
C GLN A 710 -18.60 -14.03 -19.01
N MET A 711 -19.57 -13.18 -19.36
CA MET A 711 -20.64 -13.52 -20.30
C MET A 711 -20.09 -13.84 -21.68
N LEU A 712 -19.11 -13.06 -22.17
CA LEU A 712 -18.42 -13.32 -23.43
C LEU A 712 -17.69 -14.67 -23.39
N LYS A 713 -16.91 -14.94 -22.33
CA LYS A 713 -16.23 -16.25 -22.13
C LYS A 713 -17.22 -17.42 -22.06
N THR A 714 -18.36 -17.23 -21.40
CA THR A 714 -19.43 -18.24 -21.30
C THR A 714 -20.09 -18.50 -22.65
N ALA A 715 -20.33 -17.47 -23.46
CA ALA A 715 -20.87 -17.62 -24.81
C ALA A 715 -19.89 -18.37 -25.73
N GLU A 716 -18.59 -18.10 -25.64
CA GLU A 716 -17.56 -18.84 -26.37
C GLU A 716 -17.47 -20.31 -25.96
N ARG A 717 -17.49 -20.59 -24.65
CA ARG A 717 -17.54 -21.97 -24.13
C ARG A 717 -18.82 -22.69 -24.58
N PHE A 718 -19.96 -22.01 -24.56
CA PHE A 718 -21.22 -22.57 -25.05
C PHE A 718 -21.12 -22.98 -26.52
N ILE A 719 -20.42 -22.20 -27.36
CA ILE A 719 -20.14 -22.57 -28.75
C ILE A 719 -19.30 -23.85 -28.82
N GLN A 720 -18.22 -23.93 -28.04
CA GLN A 720 -17.29 -25.06 -28.02
C GLN A 720 -17.96 -26.36 -27.53
N ASP A 721 -18.68 -26.28 -26.40
CA ASP A 721 -19.31 -27.45 -25.75
C ASP A 721 -20.42 -28.06 -26.60
N ASN A 722 -21.09 -27.24 -27.41
CA ASN A 722 -22.18 -27.70 -28.27
C ASN A 722 -21.71 -28.04 -29.68
N PHE A 723 -20.40 -28.01 -29.98
CA PHE A 723 -19.86 -28.17 -31.35
C PHE A 723 -20.40 -29.42 -32.06
N SER A 724 -20.47 -30.55 -31.36
CA SER A 724 -21.03 -31.81 -31.88
C SER A 724 -22.49 -31.71 -32.32
N ASN A 725 -23.28 -30.86 -31.68
CA ASN A 725 -24.71 -30.67 -31.96
C ASN A 725 -24.96 -29.78 -33.18
N TYR A 726 -23.99 -28.96 -33.61
CA TYR A 726 -24.15 -28.06 -34.76
C TYR A 726 -24.42 -28.82 -36.06
N ARG A 727 -23.90 -30.04 -36.21
CA ARG A 727 -24.18 -30.92 -37.35
C ARG A 727 -25.65 -31.29 -37.46
N GLU A 728 -26.31 -31.51 -36.32
CA GLU A 728 -27.74 -31.82 -36.27
C GLU A 728 -28.61 -30.58 -36.40
N TRP A 729 -28.14 -29.44 -35.85
CA TRP A 729 -28.84 -28.17 -35.85
C TRP A 729 -28.79 -27.47 -37.22
N PHE A 730 -27.66 -27.53 -37.92
CA PHE A 730 -27.39 -26.75 -39.13
C PHE A 730 -26.91 -27.64 -40.28
N LYS A 731 -27.83 -28.42 -40.85
CA LYS A 731 -27.57 -29.46 -41.85
C LYS A 731 -26.91 -28.98 -43.16
N GLU A 732 -26.88 -27.68 -43.44
CA GLU A 732 -26.42 -27.11 -44.72
C GLU A 732 -24.95 -26.62 -44.73
N ALA A 733 -24.27 -26.53 -43.59
CA ALA A 733 -22.93 -25.93 -43.58
C ALA A 733 -21.83 -26.97 -43.79
N LYS A 734 -21.14 -26.87 -44.94
CA LYS A 734 -20.00 -27.72 -45.27
C LYS A 734 -18.77 -27.31 -44.46
N GLU A 735 -18.20 -28.26 -43.72
CA GLU A 735 -16.90 -28.13 -43.05
C GLU A 735 -15.79 -27.86 -44.08
N ARG A 736 -14.83 -27.01 -43.73
CA ARG A 736 -13.51 -26.99 -44.36
C ARG A 736 -12.56 -27.76 -43.44
N GLU A 737 -12.19 -28.98 -43.81
CA GLU A 737 -11.10 -29.69 -43.17
C GLU A 737 -9.77 -29.06 -43.60
N ILE A 738 -8.93 -28.65 -42.64
CA ILE A 738 -7.56 -28.20 -42.90
C ILE A 738 -6.61 -29.28 -42.37
N LEU A 739 -5.76 -29.81 -43.25
CA LEU A 739 -4.73 -30.77 -42.92
C LEU A 739 -3.47 -30.01 -42.49
N HIS A 740 -3.08 -30.14 -41.21
CA HIS A 740 -1.79 -29.63 -40.71
C HIS A 740 -1.08 -30.74 -39.94
N GLN A 741 0.16 -31.07 -40.36
CA GLN A 741 0.99 -32.11 -39.74
C GLN A 741 0.29 -33.48 -39.54
N GLY A 742 -0.42 -33.96 -40.55
CA GLY A 742 -1.05 -35.29 -40.52
C GLY A 742 -2.25 -35.43 -39.59
N THR A 743 -2.75 -34.32 -39.02
CA THR A 743 -3.94 -34.30 -38.15
C THR A 743 -5.03 -33.45 -38.82
N ASN A 744 -6.25 -33.98 -38.91
CA ASN A 744 -7.41 -33.24 -39.40
C ASN A 744 -7.90 -32.28 -38.31
N TYR A 745 -7.81 -30.97 -38.55
CA TYR A 745 -8.45 -29.98 -37.69
C TYR A 745 -9.82 -29.61 -38.27
N ALA A 746 -10.90 -29.93 -37.56
CA ALA A 746 -12.22 -29.41 -37.84
C ALA A 746 -12.29 -27.95 -37.36
N VAL A 747 -12.28 -26.98 -38.30
CA VAL A 747 -12.44 -25.56 -37.98
C VAL A 747 -13.91 -25.17 -38.18
N LEU A 748 -14.56 -24.68 -37.12
CA LEU A 748 -15.87 -24.03 -37.21
C LEU A 748 -15.86 -22.99 -38.35
N PRO A 749 -16.77 -23.08 -39.34
CA PRO A 749 -16.94 -21.99 -40.30
C PRO A 749 -17.11 -20.64 -39.56
N PRO A 750 -16.53 -19.54 -40.05
CA PRO A 750 -16.59 -18.23 -39.39
C PRO A 750 -18.02 -17.76 -39.04
N GLU A 751 -19.00 -18.24 -39.82
CA GLU A 751 -20.44 -18.04 -39.65
C GLU A 751 -20.99 -18.63 -38.34
N PHE A 752 -20.44 -19.73 -37.84
CA PHE A 752 -20.90 -20.34 -36.58
C PHE A 752 -20.32 -19.66 -35.34
N LYS A 753 -19.13 -19.08 -35.46
CA LYS A 753 -18.60 -18.15 -34.44
C LYS A 753 -19.48 -16.88 -34.32
N ALA A 754 -20.45 -16.68 -35.22
CA ALA A 754 -21.41 -15.57 -35.20
C ALA A 754 -22.68 -15.79 -34.41
N LEU A 755 -23.09 -17.05 -34.19
CA LEU A 755 -24.44 -17.36 -33.71
C LEU A 755 -24.74 -16.88 -32.29
N PHE A 756 -23.75 -16.89 -31.40
CA PHE A 756 -23.94 -16.56 -29.98
C PHE A 756 -23.11 -15.35 -29.55
N ARG A 757 -22.79 -14.45 -30.50
CA ARG A 757 -22.12 -13.18 -30.18
C ARG A 757 -23.02 -12.30 -29.34
N LEU A 758 -22.43 -11.66 -28.34
CA LEU A 758 -23.13 -10.77 -27.43
C LEU A 758 -22.79 -9.32 -27.74
N GLY A 759 -23.80 -8.49 -27.95
CA GLY A 759 -23.69 -7.05 -27.83
C GLY A 759 -24.09 -6.65 -26.41
N VAL A 760 -23.17 -6.10 -25.63
CA VAL A 760 -23.42 -5.66 -24.25
C VAL A 760 -23.26 -4.14 -24.17
N GLY A 761 -24.25 -3.46 -23.62
CA GLY A 761 -24.22 -2.03 -23.33
C GLY A 761 -24.34 -1.80 -21.84
N ILE A 762 -23.37 -1.10 -21.26
CA ILE A 762 -23.32 -0.76 -19.83
C ILE A 762 -23.33 0.75 -19.69
N CYS A 763 -24.29 1.26 -18.91
CA CYS A 763 -24.37 2.68 -18.58
C CYS A 763 -24.48 2.86 -17.07
N SER A 764 -23.80 3.86 -16.52
CA SER A 764 -23.87 4.15 -15.08
C SER A 764 -24.35 5.56 -14.79
N GLY A 765 -25.14 5.70 -13.72
CA GLY A 765 -25.63 7.00 -13.28
C GLY A 765 -26.45 6.95 -11.99
N GLU A 766 -27.15 8.03 -11.72
CA GLU A 766 -27.83 8.27 -10.44
C GLU A 766 -29.23 7.63 -10.39
N PRO A 767 -29.54 6.87 -9.32
CA PRO A 767 -30.89 6.36 -9.11
C PRO A 767 -31.88 7.49 -8.82
N GLY A 768 -33.14 7.29 -9.21
CA GLY A 768 -34.23 8.27 -9.08
C GLY A 768 -34.25 9.36 -10.15
N ARG A 769 -33.09 9.74 -10.69
CA ARG A 769 -32.98 10.74 -11.77
C ARG A 769 -32.87 10.10 -13.15
N GLU A 770 -31.91 9.19 -13.33
CA GLU A 770 -31.60 8.61 -14.64
C GLU A 770 -32.15 7.19 -14.81
N VAL A 771 -32.56 6.58 -13.70
CA VAL A 771 -33.11 5.22 -13.63
C VAL A 771 -33.97 5.05 -12.38
N SER A 772 -35.08 4.34 -12.52
CA SER A 772 -35.98 3.98 -11.44
C SER A 772 -36.43 2.53 -11.58
N LEU A 773 -36.63 1.87 -10.44
CA LEU A 773 -37.13 0.50 -10.35
C LEU A 773 -38.55 0.55 -9.79
N SER A 774 -39.52 0.07 -10.57
CA SER A 774 -40.92 0.10 -10.17
C SER A 774 -41.72 -1.01 -10.83
N PHE A 775 -42.97 -1.20 -10.39
CA PHE A 775 -43.89 -2.11 -11.05
C PHE A 775 -44.48 -1.44 -12.30
N ASN A 776 -44.47 -2.16 -13.42
CA ASN A 776 -45.12 -1.73 -14.65
C ASN A 776 -46.65 -1.91 -14.58
N ALA A 777 -47.35 -1.55 -15.66
CA ALA A 777 -48.81 -1.66 -15.73
C ALA A 777 -49.35 -3.10 -15.58
N ALA A 778 -48.51 -4.12 -15.80
CA ALA A 778 -48.85 -5.53 -15.61
C ALA A 778 -48.51 -6.06 -14.21
N GLY A 779 -47.94 -5.23 -13.33
CA GLY A 779 -47.48 -5.64 -12.00
C GLY A 779 -46.14 -6.38 -11.99
N ASP A 780 -45.42 -6.38 -13.12
CA ASP A 780 -44.05 -6.92 -13.18
C ASP A 780 -43.03 -5.84 -12.84
N LEU A 781 -41.93 -6.26 -12.22
CA LEU A 781 -40.83 -5.36 -11.92
C LEU A 781 -40.12 -4.93 -13.21
N ASP A 782 -39.93 -3.61 -13.40
CA ASP A 782 -39.25 -3.05 -14.57
C ASP A 782 -38.34 -1.88 -14.20
N LEU A 783 -37.35 -1.64 -15.06
CA LEU A 783 -36.48 -0.47 -14.99
C LEU A 783 -36.90 0.54 -16.06
N CYS A 784 -37.05 1.80 -15.66
CA CYS A 784 -37.30 2.91 -16.58
C CYS A 784 -36.26 4.00 -16.39
N GLY A 785 -36.01 4.79 -17.43
CA GLY A 785 -35.09 5.93 -17.38
C GLY A 785 -34.16 6.01 -18.59
N THR A 786 -33.38 7.09 -18.65
CA THR A 786 -32.44 7.35 -19.74
C THR A 786 -31.32 6.32 -19.80
N LEU A 787 -30.85 5.80 -18.65
CA LEU A 787 -29.78 4.79 -18.62
C LEU A 787 -30.16 3.49 -19.34
N VAL A 788 -31.43 3.07 -19.23
CA VAL A 788 -31.92 1.85 -19.91
C VAL A 788 -31.91 2.06 -21.43
N ASN A 789 -32.37 3.22 -21.89
CA ASN A 789 -32.36 3.58 -23.32
C ASN A 789 -30.93 3.72 -23.85
N ASP A 790 -30.03 4.27 -23.04
CA ASP A 790 -28.62 4.43 -23.40
C ASP A 790 -27.93 3.06 -23.50
N ALA A 791 -28.11 2.19 -22.51
CA ALA A 791 -27.57 0.83 -22.52
C ALA A 791 -28.10 0.05 -23.73
N SER A 792 -29.39 0.20 -24.04
CA SER A 792 -30.02 -0.39 -25.23
C SER A 792 -29.39 0.09 -26.54
N LEU A 793 -29.09 1.38 -26.66
CA LEU A 793 -28.42 1.91 -27.84
C LEU A 793 -26.98 1.38 -27.98
N LEU A 794 -26.28 1.20 -26.86
CA LEU A 794 -24.91 0.71 -26.83
C LEU A 794 -24.78 -0.78 -27.21
N THR A 795 -25.80 -1.61 -26.99
CA THR A 795 -25.77 -3.02 -27.43
C THR A 795 -25.65 -3.18 -28.94
N ALA A 796 -26.03 -2.16 -29.73
CA ALA A 796 -25.97 -2.14 -31.19
C ALA A 796 -24.56 -1.84 -31.77
N GLY A 797 -23.51 -1.84 -30.94
CA GLY A 797 -22.13 -1.45 -31.26
C GLY A 797 -21.46 -2.02 -32.55
N ARG A 798 -20.34 -1.36 -32.88
CA ARG A 798 -19.63 -1.20 -34.17
C ARG A 798 -19.38 -2.40 -35.08
N ASP A 799 -19.35 -3.64 -34.59
CA ASP A 799 -18.89 -4.80 -35.37
C ASP A 799 -19.87 -6.00 -35.30
N PRO A 800 -20.55 -6.37 -36.40
CA PRO A 800 -21.41 -7.55 -36.43
C PRO A 800 -20.63 -8.87 -36.35
N MET A 801 -19.30 -8.81 -36.53
CA MET A 801 -18.40 -9.95 -36.61
C MET A 801 -17.77 -10.40 -35.29
N ARG A 802 -18.02 -9.70 -34.17
CA ARG A 802 -17.54 -10.10 -32.84
C ARG A 802 -18.52 -9.73 -31.73
N SER A 803 -18.33 -10.31 -30.54
CA SER A 803 -18.97 -9.80 -29.33
C SER A 803 -18.36 -8.45 -28.96
N VAL A 804 -19.19 -7.51 -28.51
CA VAL A 804 -18.77 -6.14 -28.22
C VAL A 804 -19.34 -5.72 -26.89
N VAL A 805 -18.51 -5.12 -26.04
CA VAL A 805 -18.93 -4.50 -24.78
C VAL A 805 -18.71 -2.99 -24.90
N MET A 806 -19.78 -2.22 -24.79
CA MET A 806 -19.77 -0.77 -24.88
C MET A 806 -20.14 -0.17 -23.52
N LEU A 807 -19.40 0.87 -23.12
CA LEU A 807 -19.58 1.60 -21.87
C LEU A 807 -19.90 3.06 -22.16
N ASP A 808 -20.74 3.67 -21.33
CA ASP A 808 -20.83 5.12 -21.28
C ASP A 808 -19.74 5.75 -20.39
N GLN A 809 -19.64 7.07 -20.43
CA GLN A 809 -18.75 7.86 -19.57
C GLN A 809 -18.98 7.59 -18.09
N GLY A 810 -20.23 7.44 -17.65
CA GLY A 810 -20.53 7.18 -16.26
C GLY A 810 -19.89 5.89 -15.77
N ALA A 811 -19.97 4.82 -16.57
CA ALA A 811 -19.34 3.54 -16.29
C ALA A 811 -17.81 3.63 -16.32
N CYS A 812 -17.24 4.28 -17.35
CA CYS A 812 -15.78 4.45 -17.47
C CYS A 812 -15.20 5.27 -16.30
N PHE A 813 -15.81 6.40 -15.95
CA PHE A 813 -15.31 7.26 -14.87
C PHE A 813 -15.49 6.59 -13.50
N ASN A 814 -16.59 5.86 -13.29
CA ASN A 814 -16.76 5.07 -12.08
C ASN A 814 -15.67 3.99 -11.95
N LEU A 815 -15.25 3.35 -13.05
CA LEU A 815 -14.11 2.42 -13.06
C LEU A 815 -12.79 3.13 -12.73
N LEU A 816 -12.46 4.24 -13.40
CA LEU A 816 -11.21 5.00 -13.14
C LEU A 816 -11.15 5.51 -11.70
N LEU A 817 -12.29 5.94 -11.14
CA LEU A 817 -12.35 6.50 -9.79
C LEU A 817 -12.19 5.44 -8.70
N ASN A 818 -12.72 4.24 -8.91
CA ASN A 818 -12.83 3.22 -7.85
C ASN A 818 -11.89 2.02 -8.02
N SER A 819 -11.26 1.85 -9.18
CA SER A 819 -10.33 0.73 -9.40
C SER A 819 -9.10 0.83 -8.52
N GLU A 820 -8.66 -0.32 -8.04
CA GLU A 820 -7.45 -0.48 -7.23
C GLU A 820 -6.18 -0.14 -8.02
N ARG A 821 -6.16 -0.49 -9.31
CA ARG A 821 -5.06 -0.19 -10.23
C ARG A 821 -5.55 -0.12 -11.67
N PHE A 822 -5.00 0.81 -12.43
CA PHE A 822 -5.12 0.90 -13.88
C PHE A 822 -3.92 1.66 -14.45
N GLU A 823 -3.58 1.41 -15.70
CA GLU A 823 -2.46 2.06 -16.37
C GLU A 823 -2.82 2.49 -17.80
N PRO A 824 -2.29 3.60 -18.32
CA PRO A 824 -2.30 3.90 -19.74
C PRO A 824 -1.73 2.74 -20.58
N VAL A 825 -2.26 2.50 -21.78
CA VAL A 825 -1.79 1.35 -22.58
C VAL A 825 -0.33 1.44 -23.02
N TYR A 826 0.22 2.64 -23.26
CA TYR A 826 1.66 2.78 -23.53
C TYR A 826 2.51 2.22 -22.38
N GLN A 827 2.04 2.31 -21.13
CA GLN A 827 2.77 1.82 -19.96
C GLN A 827 2.78 0.28 -19.94
N LYS A 828 1.64 -0.34 -20.29
CA LYS A 828 1.56 -1.79 -20.51
C LYS A 828 2.57 -2.26 -21.55
N GLU A 829 2.75 -1.51 -22.64
CA GLU A 829 3.72 -1.82 -23.70
C GLU A 829 5.16 -1.79 -23.18
N PHE A 830 5.53 -0.81 -22.34
CA PHE A 830 6.85 -0.78 -21.70
C PHE A 830 7.08 -1.97 -20.77
N VAL A 831 6.08 -2.32 -19.95
CA VAL A 831 6.15 -3.48 -19.05
C VAL A 831 6.28 -4.79 -19.83
N ALA A 832 5.60 -4.91 -20.97
CA ALA A 832 5.66 -6.09 -21.84
C ALA A 832 6.95 -6.18 -22.68
N GLY A 833 7.73 -5.09 -22.77
CA GLY A 833 8.85 -4.95 -23.70
C GLY A 833 10.10 -5.80 -23.42
N ASN A 834 10.09 -6.71 -22.44
CA ASN A 834 11.24 -7.53 -22.03
C ASN A 834 12.55 -6.70 -21.87
N ILE A 835 12.47 -5.60 -21.13
CA ILE A 835 13.61 -4.72 -20.87
C ILE A 835 14.65 -5.48 -20.03
N SER A 836 15.89 -5.55 -20.51
CA SER A 836 17.00 -6.16 -19.78
C SER A 836 18.24 -5.29 -19.84
N GLY A 837 18.93 -5.20 -18.70
CA GLY A 837 20.07 -4.32 -18.46
C GLY A 837 19.68 -3.02 -17.78
N PRO A 838 20.49 -2.53 -16.80
CA PRO A 838 20.28 -1.24 -16.14
C PRO A 838 20.09 -0.03 -17.07
N GLU A 839 20.92 0.09 -18.11
CA GLU A 839 20.86 1.21 -19.06
C GLU A 839 19.56 1.20 -19.87
N ALA A 840 19.09 0.01 -20.27
CA ALA A 840 17.83 -0.14 -20.99
C ALA A 840 16.64 0.24 -20.08
N TRP A 841 16.69 -0.13 -18.81
CA TRP A 841 15.71 0.29 -17.82
C TRP A 841 15.70 1.80 -17.61
N GLU A 842 16.86 2.43 -17.43
CA GLU A 842 16.95 3.88 -17.28
C GLU A 842 16.36 4.59 -18.51
N LYS A 843 16.71 4.14 -19.72
CA LYS A 843 16.14 4.68 -20.97
C LYS A 843 14.62 4.55 -21.02
N SER A 844 14.08 3.39 -20.68
CA SER A 844 12.63 3.14 -20.67
C SER A 844 11.90 4.00 -19.64
N LEU A 845 12.49 4.24 -18.46
CA LEU A 845 11.92 5.13 -17.44
C LEU A 845 11.87 6.58 -17.92
N TRP A 846 12.89 7.05 -18.64
CA TRP A 846 12.88 8.37 -19.27
C TRP A 846 11.81 8.50 -20.35
N GLU A 847 11.67 7.49 -21.21
CA GLU A 847 10.64 7.47 -22.25
C GLU A 847 9.23 7.47 -21.64
N ALA A 848 9.01 6.63 -20.62
CA ALA A 848 7.76 6.60 -19.86
C ALA A 848 7.47 7.93 -19.15
N TYR A 849 8.47 8.58 -18.55
CA TYR A 849 8.32 9.89 -17.92
C TYR A 849 7.95 11.00 -18.91
N GLY A 850 8.53 10.96 -20.12
CA GLY A 850 8.14 11.85 -21.21
C GLY A 850 6.68 11.65 -21.63
N LEU A 851 6.22 10.40 -21.70
CA LEU A 851 4.87 10.04 -22.12
C LEU A 851 3.82 10.23 -21.02
N ALA A 852 4.16 10.09 -19.73
CA ALA A 852 3.22 10.29 -18.62
C ALA A 852 2.63 11.71 -18.57
N GLY A 853 3.33 12.69 -19.14
CA GLY A 853 2.80 14.05 -19.29
C GLY A 853 1.81 14.21 -20.43
N ALA A 854 1.84 13.30 -21.41
CA ALA A 854 1.01 13.37 -22.60
C ALA A 854 -0.42 12.96 -22.26
N VAL A 855 -1.36 13.75 -22.76
CA VAL A 855 -2.77 13.42 -22.69
C VAL A 855 -3.05 12.34 -23.74
N LEU A 856 -3.62 11.20 -23.32
CA LEU A 856 -3.94 10.10 -24.22
C LEU A 856 -4.99 10.56 -25.23
N PRO A 857 -4.68 10.57 -26.55
CA PRO A 857 -5.63 11.08 -27.54
C PRO A 857 -6.92 10.27 -27.57
N ASP A 858 -6.89 8.98 -27.24
CA ASP A 858 -8.05 8.07 -27.30
C ASP A 858 -8.52 7.54 -25.93
N GLY A 859 -8.03 8.09 -24.81
CA GLY A 859 -8.47 7.70 -23.46
C GLY A 859 -8.30 6.20 -23.19
N HIS A 860 -7.19 5.60 -23.63
CA HIS A 860 -6.99 4.15 -23.63
C HIS A 860 -6.30 3.66 -22.35
N TYR A 861 -7.02 2.89 -21.54
CA TYR A 861 -6.56 2.38 -20.24
C TYR A 861 -6.62 0.86 -20.17
N HIS A 862 -5.66 0.25 -19.48
CA HIS A 862 -5.63 -1.15 -19.12
C HIS A 862 -5.91 -1.33 -17.62
N PHE A 863 -6.69 -2.36 -17.29
CA PHE A 863 -7.06 -2.73 -15.92
C PHE A 863 -6.50 -4.13 -15.60
N PRO A 864 -5.30 -4.23 -15.00
CA PRO A 864 -4.60 -5.51 -14.85
C PRO A 864 -5.36 -6.55 -14.00
N ALA A 865 -6.03 -6.11 -12.93
CA ALA A 865 -6.74 -7.02 -12.03
C ALA A 865 -7.96 -7.70 -12.67
N ALA A 866 -8.60 -7.02 -13.63
CA ALA A 866 -9.77 -7.51 -14.34
C ALA A 866 -9.47 -8.00 -15.77
N ASP A 867 -8.21 -7.85 -16.20
CA ASP A 867 -7.67 -8.31 -17.47
C ASP A 867 -8.43 -7.81 -18.71
N PHE A 868 -8.72 -6.51 -18.75
CA PHE A 868 -9.34 -5.85 -19.89
C PHE A 868 -8.74 -4.48 -20.19
N GLU A 869 -9.07 -3.94 -21.35
CA GLU A 869 -8.75 -2.58 -21.78
C GLU A 869 -10.02 -1.80 -22.11
N ILE A 870 -9.98 -0.48 -21.93
CA ILE A 870 -11.06 0.44 -22.28
C ILE A 870 -10.49 1.52 -23.20
N MET A 871 -11.16 1.78 -24.32
CA MET A 871 -10.75 2.77 -25.32
C MET A 871 -11.94 3.66 -25.70
N ARG A 872 -11.73 4.97 -25.82
CA ARG A 872 -12.78 5.87 -26.33
C ARG A 872 -13.03 5.57 -27.81
N VAL A 873 -14.28 5.35 -28.18
CA VAL A 873 -14.67 4.99 -29.57
C VAL A 873 -15.67 5.95 -30.19
N GLY A 874 -16.27 6.85 -29.40
CA GLY A 874 -17.28 7.76 -29.90
C GLY A 874 -17.87 8.70 -28.85
N LEU A 875 -18.94 9.37 -29.26
CA LEU A 875 -19.77 10.21 -28.41
C LEU A 875 -21.24 10.00 -28.74
N LYS A 876 -22.09 10.15 -27.73
CA LYS A 876 -23.53 10.24 -27.85
C LYS A 876 -23.99 11.65 -27.53
N THR A 877 -24.87 12.20 -28.35
CA THR A 877 -25.55 13.47 -28.09
C THR A 877 -27.00 13.21 -27.67
N ALA A 878 -27.53 13.99 -26.73
CA ALA A 878 -28.93 13.94 -26.37
C ALA A 878 -29.82 14.27 -27.59
N ILE A 879 -30.85 13.47 -27.79
CA ILE A 879 -31.71 13.51 -28.97
C ILE A 879 -32.58 14.78 -28.93
N LYS A 880 -32.51 15.63 -29.97
CA LYS A 880 -33.37 16.81 -30.12
C LYS A 880 -34.70 16.51 -30.85
N SER A 881 -34.76 15.45 -31.67
CA SER A 881 -35.98 15.00 -32.37
C SER A 881 -36.04 13.48 -32.62
N GLU A 882 -37.24 12.90 -32.72
CA GLU A 882 -37.43 11.43 -32.91
C GLU A 882 -36.79 10.85 -34.19
N ASN A 883 -36.61 11.67 -35.23
CA ASN A 883 -36.04 11.26 -36.52
C ASN A 883 -34.50 11.08 -36.50
N GLU A 884 -33.81 11.44 -35.41
CA GLU A 884 -32.34 11.44 -35.31
C GLU A 884 -31.78 10.34 -34.40
N LYS A 885 -32.60 9.37 -33.94
CA LYS A 885 -32.17 8.30 -33.02
C LYS A 885 -30.91 7.56 -33.48
N SER A 886 -30.80 7.22 -34.76
CA SER A 886 -29.62 6.56 -35.34
C SER A 886 -28.43 7.50 -35.58
N GLN A 887 -28.65 8.83 -35.61
CA GLN A 887 -27.59 9.85 -35.75
C GLN A 887 -27.03 10.34 -34.40
N SER A 888 -27.69 9.98 -33.30
CA SER A 888 -27.35 10.41 -31.94
C SER A 888 -26.02 9.81 -31.43
N LEU A 889 -25.63 8.63 -31.93
CA LEU A 889 -24.39 7.94 -31.58
C LEU A 889 -23.40 8.05 -32.74
N LYS A 890 -22.25 8.69 -32.49
CA LYS A 890 -21.19 8.90 -33.49
C LYS A 890 -19.93 8.17 -33.06
N PHE A 891 -19.47 7.24 -33.89
CA PHE A 891 -18.19 6.54 -33.71
C PHE A 891 -17.08 7.22 -34.52
N GLY A 892 -15.87 7.27 -33.97
CA GLY A 892 -14.70 7.91 -34.60
C GLY A 892 -13.76 8.53 -33.58
N SER A 893 -12.63 9.08 -34.04
CA SER A 893 -11.75 9.88 -33.16
C SER A 893 -12.49 11.13 -32.73
N VAL A 894 -12.84 11.19 -31.44
CA VAL A 894 -13.50 12.36 -30.86
C VAL A 894 -12.46 13.23 -30.21
N SER A 895 -12.22 14.42 -30.78
CA SER A 895 -11.39 15.47 -30.20
C SER A 895 -12.19 16.76 -30.09
N GLY A 896 -12.09 17.46 -28.96
CA GLY A 896 -12.79 18.73 -28.76
C GLY A 896 -12.89 19.13 -27.29
N SER A 897 -13.38 20.34 -27.06
CA SER A 897 -13.71 20.86 -25.73
C SER A 897 -15.17 20.63 -25.39
N LEU A 898 -15.43 20.28 -24.13
CA LEU A 898 -16.76 20.17 -23.55
C LEU A 898 -16.88 21.15 -22.37
N ALA A 899 -18.11 21.59 -22.11
CA ALA A 899 -18.44 22.32 -20.89
C ALA A 899 -18.87 21.32 -19.81
N VAL A 900 -18.33 21.48 -18.61
CA VAL A 900 -18.70 20.67 -17.43
C VAL A 900 -19.58 21.52 -16.52
N GLY A 901 -20.83 21.11 -16.38
CA GLY A 901 -21.81 21.77 -15.51
C GLY A 901 -21.50 21.57 -14.02
N ASP A 902 -22.27 22.25 -13.16
CA ASP A 902 -22.09 22.22 -11.69
C ASP A 902 -22.28 20.81 -11.08
N GLU A 903 -23.11 19.97 -11.71
CA GLU A 903 -23.31 18.57 -11.30
C GLU A 903 -22.42 17.57 -12.05
N GLY A 904 -21.42 18.03 -12.80
CA GLY A 904 -20.49 17.17 -13.54
C GLY A 904 -21.00 16.63 -14.89
N SER A 905 -22.23 16.96 -15.30
CA SER A 905 -22.76 16.67 -16.64
C SER A 905 -21.94 17.38 -17.73
N LEU A 906 -21.79 16.73 -18.89
CA LEU A 906 -21.03 17.27 -20.02
C LEU A 906 -21.95 17.83 -21.09
N TYR A 907 -21.56 18.98 -21.65
CA TYR A 907 -22.30 19.68 -22.69
C TYR A 907 -21.39 20.07 -23.86
N GLN A 908 -21.96 20.06 -25.07
CA GLN A 908 -21.33 20.68 -26.23
C GLN A 908 -21.31 22.20 -26.10
N MET A 909 -20.21 22.82 -26.50
CA MET A 909 -20.02 24.28 -26.37
C MET A 909 -20.95 25.09 -27.28
N GLU A 910 -21.23 24.59 -28.48
CA GLU A 910 -21.96 25.35 -29.51
C GLU A 910 -23.46 25.41 -29.23
N ASP A 911 -24.05 24.30 -28.79
CA ASP A 911 -25.51 24.14 -28.73
C ASP A 911 -26.04 23.70 -27.36
N ARG A 912 -25.14 23.56 -26.36
CA ARG A 912 -25.44 23.09 -25.00
C ARG A 912 -26.20 21.77 -24.95
N ALA A 913 -26.08 20.92 -25.98
CA ALA A 913 -26.62 19.57 -25.92
C ALA A 913 -25.81 18.72 -24.94
N GLU A 914 -26.49 17.94 -24.11
CA GLU A 914 -25.83 16.99 -23.21
C GLU A 914 -25.12 15.90 -24.05
N VAL A 915 -23.88 15.60 -23.68
CA VAL A 915 -23.01 14.67 -24.38
C VAL A 915 -22.55 13.58 -23.42
N LYS A 916 -22.56 12.33 -23.88
CA LYS A 916 -21.93 11.20 -23.17
C LYS A 916 -20.79 10.64 -24.02
N LEU A 917 -19.61 10.51 -23.45
CA LEU A 917 -18.50 9.80 -24.10
C LEU A 917 -18.80 8.30 -24.13
N VAL A 918 -18.38 7.62 -25.19
CA VAL A 918 -18.63 6.19 -25.42
C VAL A 918 -17.31 5.46 -25.56
N TYR A 919 -17.19 4.35 -24.83
CA TYR A 919 -15.98 3.54 -24.75
C TYR A 919 -16.28 2.10 -25.13
N GLU A 920 -15.29 1.43 -25.71
CA GLU A 920 -15.32 -0.01 -25.93
C GLU A 920 -14.44 -0.69 -24.89
N LEU A 921 -14.99 -1.71 -24.23
CA LEU A 921 -14.24 -2.62 -23.37
C LEU A 921 -13.79 -3.84 -24.18
N LYS A 922 -12.49 -4.11 -24.14
CA LYS A 922 -11.85 -5.26 -24.80
C LYS A 922 -11.28 -6.19 -23.73
N PRO A 923 -11.90 -7.35 -23.48
CA PRO A 923 -11.30 -8.36 -22.62
C PRO A 923 -10.05 -8.94 -23.30
N ASN A 924 -8.99 -9.21 -22.54
CA ASN A 924 -7.92 -10.10 -23.01
C ASN A 924 -8.49 -11.53 -22.94
N LEU A 925 -8.86 -12.08 -24.09
CA LEU A 925 -9.44 -13.42 -24.23
C LEU A 925 -8.38 -14.46 -24.61
#